data_AF-A0A7X4HU65-F1
#
_entry.id   AF-A0A7X4HU65-F1
#
_cell.length_a   1.000
_cell.length_b   1.000
_cell.length_c   1.000
_cell.angle_alpha   90.00
_cell.angle_beta   90.00
_cell.angle_gamma   90.00
#
_symmetry.space_group_name_H-M   'P 1'
#
loop_
_entity.id
_entity.type
_entity.pdbx_description
1 polymer ?
#
loop_
_entity_poly.entity_id
_entity_poly.type
_entity_poly.pdbx_seq_one_letter_code
_entity_poly.pdbx_strand_id
1 'polypeptide(L)'
;MDLAQDVQHSLIVVSCLIDSWTLIREQAVASAHHRFPTVAQLREIPSAEVGEELVAAYLRAAYARAGFTPPYPTWPVRTTAFADAPLFSPRSLINAVQDHCARCRENGRVTELEQLPNEPPQGSGTPTPKMPPDPELDRRFSQLVRQADVADVLDEKQVDAGLPALLRAGLTAWAEENAATGDFSVDPPLGRNPSLHARLRRIVDADTDDEVHWSFRAVLNDNAVAALHRLRAAVTASGLDLSGERRRLFILRNATWSQGRKTRQALDAFEAHGGAVVKLLEADLKVFRALQQLLEEQPKGLAAWLGAHRPASGTTLLAPLSPEPAGTGGASASAEAEAPSPAEVPSPVEAPPKIAAPSQAAAAPKEADEDSILIGIAEGTGRRVTVPLEDLRRHTVIFAGSGSGKTVLIRRLVEECALKGVSAVVLDPNNDLARLGLPWPEPPRGWLDRDAERAASYLRDTEVVVWTPRLTTGRPLSFAPLSGLGDVADDADEFEIALDNAVASLVPRSGLPASGAKLSQGRAVLKEALGAYVRRGGGVLKEFLGYLSALPAGVSRLASGEKIAADVAQTLLAETVNDPLLGGTGEAVDPSVLLRPASGRRARISVISLVGLPNDEQRQQFVNQLQMALFAWVKKHPAGDRPLGGLFVMDEAQTFAPSAGRTATTASTLALASQARKYGLGLVFATQAPKGLHNQIPGNATTQFFGLLNAPAHIAAAREMAAQKGGNAQGIARLRAGEFFAASDAVAFQRVRSPMCLSHHPRSPMTQEEVLELARARTTDPE
;
A
#
# COMPACT_ATOMS: atom_id res chain seq x y z
N MET A 1 -36.96 10.36 -27.30
CA MET A 1 -37.36 11.72 -26.93
C MET A 1 -38.80 11.65 -26.44
N ASP A 2 -39.04 11.44 -25.14
CA ASP A 2 -40.38 11.73 -24.54
C ASP A 2 -40.40 11.67 -23.00
N LEU A 3 -39.40 12.25 -22.34
CA LEU A 3 -39.46 12.52 -20.89
C LEU A 3 -39.01 13.95 -20.52
N ALA A 4 -38.69 14.77 -21.54
CA ALA A 4 -38.03 16.06 -21.35
C ALA A 4 -39.00 17.27 -21.35
N GLN A 5 -40.25 17.10 -21.77
CA GLN A 5 -41.13 18.24 -22.04
C GLN A 5 -42.05 18.65 -20.86
N ASP A 6 -42.21 17.82 -19.82
CA ASP A 6 -43.21 18.08 -18.76
C ASP A 6 -42.67 18.31 -17.35
N VAL A 7 -41.37 18.52 -17.16
CA VAL A 7 -40.79 18.66 -15.80
C VAL A 7 -39.98 19.94 -15.64
N GLN A 8 -40.66 21.05 -15.31
CA GLN A 8 -40.08 22.40 -15.17
C GLN A 8 -39.07 22.59 -14.02
N HIS A 9 -38.79 21.55 -13.22
CA HIS A 9 -37.88 21.61 -12.07
C HIS A 9 -36.89 20.43 -12.00
N SER A 10 -36.38 19.94 -13.13
CA SER A 10 -35.36 18.88 -13.15
C SER A 10 -33.99 19.44 -13.53
N LEU A 11 -33.00 19.25 -12.67
CA LEU A 11 -31.59 19.42 -13.02
C LEU A 11 -31.05 18.08 -13.52
N ILE A 12 -30.65 17.99 -14.79
CA ILE A 12 -29.96 16.81 -15.32
C ILE A 12 -28.49 16.92 -14.88
N VAL A 13 -28.10 16.08 -13.93
CA VAL A 13 -26.71 15.95 -13.48
C VAL A 13 -26.09 14.74 -14.16
N VAL A 14 -25.14 14.96 -15.06
CA VAL A 14 -24.31 13.90 -15.63
C VAL A 14 -23.03 13.85 -14.80
N SER A 15 -22.87 12.81 -13.99
CA SER A 15 -21.63 12.58 -13.23
C SER A 15 -20.78 11.54 -13.97
N CYS A 16 -19.65 11.97 -14.52
CA CYS A 16 -18.67 11.08 -15.15
C CYS A 16 -17.64 10.53 -14.15
N LEU A 17 -17.71 10.97 -12.88
CA LEU A 17 -16.82 10.52 -11.81
C LEU A 17 -17.49 9.41 -11.01
N ILE A 18 -16.90 8.21 -11.05
CA ILE A 18 -17.43 7.00 -10.41
C ILE A 18 -17.64 7.21 -8.90
N ASP A 19 -16.76 7.96 -8.24
CA ASP A 19 -16.84 8.22 -6.79
C ASP A 19 -18.00 9.15 -6.44
N SER A 20 -18.21 10.19 -7.24
CA SER A 20 -19.37 11.09 -7.09
C SER A 20 -20.68 10.34 -7.32
N TRP A 21 -20.72 9.43 -8.30
CA TRP A 21 -21.87 8.57 -8.51
C TRP A 21 -22.13 7.62 -7.33
N THR A 22 -21.06 7.04 -6.78
CA THR A 22 -21.12 6.14 -5.62
C THR A 22 -21.67 6.87 -4.40
N LEU A 23 -21.20 8.09 -4.14
CA LEU A 23 -21.71 8.99 -3.11
C LEU A 23 -23.19 9.34 -3.31
N ILE A 24 -23.60 9.70 -4.53
CA ILE A 24 -25.01 9.99 -4.84
C ILE A 24 -25.88 8.75 -4.59
N ARG A 25 -25.43 7.56 -4.99
CA ARG A 25 -26.16 6.32 -4.72
C ARG A 25 -26.24 6.00 -3.22
N GLU A 26 -25.19 6.23 -2.46
CA GLU A 26 -25.14 5.85 -1.04
C GLU A 26 -25.86 6.84 -0.14
N GLN A 27 -25.96 8.10 -0.56
CA GLN A 27 -26.50 9.19 0.26
C GLN A 27 -27.84 9.75 -0.25
N ALA A 28 -28.29 9.39 -1.46
CA ALA A 28 -29.60 9.82 -1.95
C ALA A 28 -30.75 9.05 -1.27
N VAL A 29 -31.90 9.72 -1.21
CA VAL A 29 -33.13 9.16 -0.64
C VAL A 29 -33.65 8.01 -1.51
N ALA A 30 -34.16 6.94 -0.91
CA ALA A 30 -34.60 5.71 -1.58
C ALA A 30 -35.51 5.94 -2.82
N SER A 31 -36.36 6.97 -2.80
CA SER A 31 -37.25 7.34 -3.92
C SER A 31 -36.53 7.87 -5.17
N ALA A 32 -35.29 8.35 -5.04
CA ALA A 32 -34.48 8.85 -6.15
C ALA A 32 -33.78 7.71 -6.91
N HIS A 33 -33.57 6.54 -6.30
CA HIS A 33 -32.85 5.41 -6.91
C HIS A 33 -33.50 4.91 -8.21
N HIS A 34 -34.83 4.89 -8.27
CA HIS A 34 -35.57 4.46 -9.46
C HIS A 34 -35.48 5.45 -10.64
N ARG A 35 -34.97 6.68 -10.40
CA ARG A 35 -34.79 7.71 -11.44
C ARG A 35 -33.40 7.66 -12.08
N PHE A 36 -32.51 6.81 -11.58
CA PHE A 36 -31.14 6.68 -12.03
C PHE A 36 -30.98 5.43 -12.91
N PRO A 37 -30.73 5.56 -14.23
CA PRO A 37 -30.46 4.42 -15.09
C PRO A 37 -29.16 3.71 -14.70
N THR A 38 -29.05 2.43 -15.05
CA THR A 38 -27.87 1.59 -14.82
C THR A 38 -26.62 2.26 -15.41
N VAL A 39 -25.56 2.37 -14.60
CA VAL A 39 -24.29 3.02 -14.99
C VAL A 39 -23.70 2.31 -16.19
N ALA A 40 -23.70 2.97 -17.35
CA ALA A 40 -22.80 2.62 -18.43
C ALA A 40 -21.42 3.17 -18.07
N GLN A 41 -20.55 2.32 -17.52
CA GLN A 41 -19.14 2.68 -17.39
C GLN A 41 -18.54 2.76 -18.80
N LEU A 42 -18.09 3.94 -19.21
CA LEU A 42 -17.25 4.09 -20.39
C LEU A 42 -15.94 3.34 -20.11
N ARG A 43 -15.77 2.18 -20.76
CA ARG A 43 -14.54 1.37 -20.72
C ARG A 43 -13.72 1.61 -21.99
N GLU A 44 -12.67 0.82 -22.19
CA GLU A 44 -11.85 0.77 -23.41
C GLU A 44 -12.72 0.72 -24.68
N ILE A 45 -12.15 1.17 -25.80
CA ILE A 45 -12.84 1.21 -27.10
C ILE A 45 -13.28 -0.22 -27.46
N PRO A 46 -14.59 -0.50 -27.54
CA PRO A 46 -15.09 -1.88 -27.60
C PRO A 46 -14.80 -2.57 -28.94
N SER A 47 -14.55 -1.82 -30.02
CA SER A 47 -14.24 -2.36 -31.34
C SER A 47 -13.52 -1.34 -32.22
N ALA A 48 -12.91 -1.82 -33.31
CA ALA A 48 -12.26 -0.97 -34.32
C ALA A 48 -13.21 0.07 -34.91
N GLU A 49 -14.47 -0.32 -35.17
CA GLU A 49 -15.51 0.57 -35.74
C GLU A 49 -15.84 1.71 -34.78
N VAL A 50 -15.93 1.44 -33.48
CA VAL A 50 -16.20 2.48 -32.47
C VAL A 50 -15.02 3.44 -32.34
N GLY A 51 -13.78 2.95 -32.48
CA GLY A 51 -12.59 3.79 -32.55
C GLY A 51 -12.58 4.70 -33.79
N GLU A 52 -12.97 4.17 -34.94
CA GLU A 52 -13.11 4.93 -36.18
C GLU A 52 -14.18 6.02 -36.07
N GLU A 53 -15.35 5.70 -35.55
CA GLU A 53 -16.45 6.65 -35.33
C GLU A 53 -16.04 7.78 -34.37
N LEU A 54 -15.32 7.45 -33.29
CA LEU A 54 -14.81 8.41 -32.33
C LEU A 54 -13.86 9.43 -32.98
N VAL A 55 -12.88 8.95 -33.75
CA VAL A 55 -11.92 9.83 -34.44
C VAL A 55 -12.60 10.65 -35.54
N ALA A 56 -13.53 10.06 -36.29
CA ALA A 56 -14.31 10.77 -37.30
C ALA A 56 -15.13 11.91 -36.66
N ALA A 57 -15.77 11.65 -35.51
CA ALA A 57 -16.51 12.67 -34.77
C ALA A 57 -15.60 13.79 -34.25
N TYR A 58 -14.43 13.44 -33.73
CA TYR A 58 -13.42 14.38 -33.24
C TYR A 58 -12.93 15.33 -34.35
N LEU A 59 -12.53 14.79 -35.50
CA LEU A 59 -11.97 15.57 -36.60
C LEU A 59 -13.00 16.42 -37.35
N ARG A 60 -14.26 15.95 -37.42
CA ARG A 60 -15.36 16.68 -38.08
C ARG A 60 -15.51 18.12 -37.56
N ALA A 61 -15.41 18.31 -36.25
CA ALA A 61 -15.50 19.65 -35.64
C ALA A 61 -14.32 20.56 -35.99
N ALA A 62 -13.13 20.00 -36.21
CA ALA A 62 -11.96 20.75 -36.67
C ALA A 62 -12.10 21.14 -38.15
N TYR A 63 -12.52 20.20 -39.00
CA TYR A 63 -12.70 20.44 -40.43
C TYR A 63 -13.80 21.46 -40.74
N ALA A 64 -14.93 21.38 -40.03
CA ALA A 64 -15.99 22.38 -40.18
C ALA A 64 -15.53 23.80 -39.84
N ARG A 65 -14.75 23.97 -38.76
CA ARG A 65 -14.18 25.28 -38.38
C ARG A 65 -13.16 25.80 -39.39
N ALA A 66 -12.41 24.90 -40.04
CA ALA A 66 -11.44 25.26 -41.06
C ALA A 66 -12.07 25.46 -42.46
N GLY A 67 -13.36 25.14 -42.64
CA GLY A 67 -14.01 25.15 -43.95
C GLY A 67 -13.41 24.13 -44.94
N PHE A 68 -12.84 23.04 -44.42
CA PHE A 68 -12.12 22.04 -45.21
C PHE A 68 -12.95 20.75 -45.35
N THR A 69 -13.02 20.18 -46.55
CA THR A 69 -13.68 18.89 -46.80
C THR A 69 -12.63 17.80 -46.93
N PRO A 70 -12.52 16.87 -45.97
CA PRO A 70 -11.52 15.80 -46.04
C PRO A 70 -11.89 14.71 -47.07
N PRO A 71 -10.92 13.98 -47.65
CA PRO A 71 -11.18 12.87 -48.57
C PRO A 71 -12.03 11.74 -47.97
N TYR A 72 -11.89 11.49 -46.66
CA TYR A 72 -12.69 10.55 -45.89
C TYR A 72 -12.76 11.01 -44.41
N PRO A 73 -13.74 10.54 -43.61
CA PRO A 73 -14.06 11.13 -42.30
C PRO A 73 -12.93 11.13 -41.27
N THR A 74 -12.02 10.15 -41.34
CA THR A 74 -10.88 9.97 -40.44
C THR A 74 -9.54 10.46 -40.99
N TRP A 75 -9.52 11.10 -42.17
CA TRP A 75 -8.28 11.58 -42.80
C TRP A 75 -7.50 12.46 -41.80
N PRO A 76 -6.16 12.30 -41.64
CA PRO A 76 -5.25 11.46 -42.42
C PRO A 76 -5.04 10.02 -41.89
N VAL A 77 -5.95 9.46 -41.09
CA VAL A 77 -5.80 8.10 -40.52
C VAL A 77 -6.59 7.08 -41.32
N ARG A 78 -5.94 6.09 -41.93
CA ARG A 78 -6.65 5.06 -42.70
C ARG A 78 -7.52 4.20 -41.80
N THR A 79 -8.63 3.68 -42.34
CA THR A 79 -9.51 2.73 -41.66
C THR A 79 -8.77 1.49 -41.14
N THR A 80 -7.72 1.03 -41.84
CA THR A 80 -6.90 -0.11 -41.42
C THR A 80 -6.15 0.12 -40.10
N ALA A 81 -5.84 1.37 -39.76
CA ALA A 81 -5.13 1.70 -38.52
C ALA A 81 -5.97 1.43 -37.27
N PHE A 82 -7.31 1.44 -37.39
CA PHE A 82 -8.22 1.22 -36.27
C PHE A 82 -8.33 -0.24 -35.85
N ALA A 83 -7.69 -1.18 -36.55
CA ALA A 83 -7.57 -2.57 -36.09
C ALA A 83 -7.01 -2.64 -34.66
N ASP A 84 -6.11 -1.72 -34.31
CA ASP A 84 -5.49 -1.61 -33.00
C ASP A 84 -6.28 -0.71 -32.03
N ALA A 85 -7.36 -0.06 -32.45
CA ALA A 85 -8.13 0.87 -31.62
C ALA A 85 -8.62 0.27 -30.28
N PRO A 86 -9.01 -1.02 -30.18
CA PRO A 86 -9.37 -1.64 -28.90
C PRO A 86 -8.23 -1.69 -27.87
N LEU A 87 -6.97 -1.51 -28.31
CA LEU A 87 -5.80 -1.44 -27.43
C LEU A 87 -5.61 -0.04 -26.81
N PHE A 88 -6.39 0.96 -27.24
CA PHE A 88 -6.28 2.34 -26.78
C PHE A 88 -7.48 2.73 -25.91
N SER A 89 -7.23 3.60 -24.93
CA SER A 89 -8.30 4.41 -24.35
C SER A 89 -8.79 5.43 -25.41
N PRO A 90 -10.04 5.92 -25.32
CA PRO A 90 -10.53 7.00 -26.18
C PRO A 90 -9.58 8.21 -26.25
N ARG A 91 -8.96 8.56 -25.12
CA ARG A 91 -8.02 9.69 -25.03
C ARG A 91 -6.68 9.38 -25.69
N SER A 92 -6.11 8.20 -25.41
CA SER A 92 -4.83 7.78 -26.01
C SER A 92 -4.93 7.65 -27.54
N LEU A 93 -6.09 7.18 -28.04
CA LEU A 93 -6.36 7.14 -29.48
C LEU A 93 -6.36 8.55 -30.09
N ILE A 94 -7.07 9.51 -29.49
CA ILE A 94 -7.10 10.89 -29.97
C ILE A 94 -5.70 11.53 -29.92
N ASN A 95 -4.92 11.30 -28.86
CA ASN A 95 -3.56 11.80 -28.74
C ASN A 95 -2.65 11.24 -29.85
N ALA A 96 -2.71 9.93 -30.13
CA ALA A 96 -1.93 9.32 -31.21
C ALA A 96 -2.24 9.95 -32.58
N VAL A 97 -3.50 10.31 -32.83
CA VAL A 97 -3.93 11.03 -34.04
C VAL A 97 -3.40 12.47 -34.05
N GLN A 98 -3.45 13.17 -32.91
CA GLN A 98 -2.91 14.52 -32.78
C GLN A 98 -1.40 14.57 -33.02
N ASP A 99 -0.65 13.62 -32.45
CA ASP A 99 0.81 13.52 -32.63
C ASP A 99 1.17 13.27 -34.09
N HIS A 100 0.38 12.44 -34.78
CA HIS A 100 0.55 12.22 -36.20
C HIS A 100 0.31 13.50 -37.02
N CYS A 101 -0.75 14.24 -36.70
CA CYS A 101 -1.03 15.54 -37.30
C CYS A 101 0.09 16.56 -37.02
N ALA A 102 0.64 16.58 -35.80
CA ALA A 102 1.77 17.42 -35.43
C ALA A 102 3.02 17.11 -36.27
N ARG A 103 3.38 15.82 -36.38
CA ARG A 103 4.49 15.37 -37.25
C ARG A 103 4.27 15.76 -38.72
N CYS A 104 3.05 15.67 -39.23
CA CYS A 104 2.73 16.11 -40.59
C CYS A 104 2.95 17.61 -40.78
N ARG A 105 2.63 18.42 -39.76
CA ARG A 105 2.83 19.88 -39.78
C ARG A 105 4.30 20.26 -39.69
N GLU A 106 5.07 19.60 -38.81
CA GLU A 106 6.52 19.81 -38.66
C GLU A 106 7.27 19.48 -39.95
N ASN A 107 6.92 18.37 -40.60
CA ASN A 107 7.55 17.93 -41.84
C ASN A 107 7.03 18.66 -43.10
N GLY A 108 6.02 19.53 -42.95
CA GLY A 108 5.41 20.27 -44.07
C GLY A 108 4.74 19.39 -45.13
N ARG A 109 4.47 18.11 -44.83
CA ARG A 109 3.87 17.13 -45.75
C ARG A 109 2.89 16.23 -45.01
N VAL A 110 1.68 16.07 -45.54
CA VAL A 110 0.69 15.14 -44.98
C VAL A 110 0.98 13.73 -45.46
N THR A 111 1.11 12.81 -44.51
CA THR A 111 1.24 11.36 -44.75
C THR A 111 0.07 10.64 -44.11
N GLU A 112 -0.44 9.59 -44.75
CA GLU A 112 -1.56 8.80 -44.19
C GLU A 112 -1.03 7.80 -43.14
N LEU A 113 -1.71 7.70 -42.00
CA LEU A 113 -1.37 6.77 -40.92
C LEU A 113 -2.06 5.43 -41.17
N GLU A 114 -1.27 4.37 -41.35
CA GLU A 114 -1.80 3.02 -41.67
C GLU A 114 -1.88 2.09 -40.47
N GLN A 115 -1.14 2.38 -39.40
CA GLN A 115 -1.10 1.64 -38.13
C GLN A 115 -0.98 2.62 -36.97
N LEU A 116 -1.68 2.34 -35.88
CA LEU A 116 -1.53 3.11 -34.63
C LEU A 116 -0.24 2.65 -33.92
N PRO A 117 0.50 3.56 -33.25
CA PRO A 117 1.75 3.19 -32.58
C PRO A 117 1.51 2.20 -31.42
N ASN A 118 2.21 1.07 -31.41
CA ASN A 118 2.09 -0.02 -30.40
C ASN A 118 2.44 0.37 -28.95
N GLU A 119 2.87 1.61 -28.72
CA GLU A 119 3.17 2.18 -27.42
C GLU A 119 2.39 3.49 -27.30
N PRO A 120 1.67 3.77 -26.19
CA PRO A 120 1.30 5.15 -25.91
C PRO A 120 2.61 5.94 -25.87
N PRO A 121 2.73 7.08 -26.56
CA PRO A 121 3.94 7.87 -26.51
C PRO A 121 4.19 8.23 -25.04
N GLN A 122 5.16 7.56 -24.43
CA GLN A 122 5.86 8.16 -23.31
C GLN A 122 6.36 9.49 -23.84
N GLY A 123 6.08 10.58 -23.12
CA GLY A 123 6.57 11.92 -23.41
C GLY A 123 8.09 11.90 -23.57
N SER A 124 8.55 11.52 -24.75
CA SER A 124 9.89 11.68 -25.26
C SER A 124 9.86 13.03 -25.93
N GLY A 125 9.82 14.07 -25.09
CA GLY A 125 10.37 15.36 -25.47
C GLY A 125 11.84 15.12 -25.74
N THR A 126 12.18 14.72 -26.97
CA THR A 126 13.54 14.86 -27.49
C THR A 126 13.91 16.32 -27.20
N PRO A 127 14.98 16.61 -26.46
CA PRO A 127 15.36 17.99 -26.21
C PRO A 127 15.63 18.62 -27.57
N THR A 128 14.75 19.52 -27.98
CA THR A 128 14.93 20.31 -29.20
C THR A 128 16.30 20.97 -29.10
N PRO A 129 17.11 20.92 -30.17
CA PRO A 129 18.41 21.58 -30.16
C PRO A 129 18.19 23.06 -29.86
N LYS A 130 18.96 23.60 -28.91
CA LYS A 130 18.97 25.03 -28.53
C LYS A 130 19.08 25.88 -29.80
N MET A 131 17.94 26.33 -30.31
CA MET A 131 17.90 27.35 -31.35
C MET A 131 18.28 28.68 -30.67
N PRO A 132 19.12 29.52 -31.30
CA PRO A 132 19.53 30.78 -30.71
C PRO A 132 18.30 31.64 -30.35
N PRO A 133 18.39 32.46 -29.28
CA PRO A 133 17.30 33.35 -28.88
C PRO A 133 16.88 34.21 -30.08
N ASP A 134 15.59 34.22 -30.40
CA ASP A 134 15.04 35.12 -31.41
C ASP A 134 14.98 36.53 -30.81
N PRO A 135 15.90 37.45 -31.19
CA PRO A 135 16.00 38.76 -30.57
C PRO A 135 14.74 39.61 -30.82
N GLU A 136 13.91 39.26 -31.79
CA GLU A 136 12.66 39.96 -32.06
C GLU A 136 11.58 39.62 -31.04
N LEU A 137 11.50 38.35 -30.58
CA LEU A 137 10.58 37.94 -29.53
C LEU A 137 10.98 38.53 -28.17
N ASP A 138 12.28 38.61 -27.86
CA ASP A 138 12.78 39.26 -26.64
C ASP A 138 12.42 40.74 -26.59
N ARG A 139 12.62 41.44 -27.72
CA ARG A 139 12.27 42.85 -27.87
C ARG A 139 10.77 43.06 -27.74
N ARG A 140 9.96 42.22 -28.40
CA ARG A 140 8.50 42.27 -28.36
C ARG A 140 7.98 42.01 -26.95
N PHE A 141 8.42 40.95 -26.29
CA PHE A 141 8.03 40.63 -24.91
C PHE A 141 8.38 41.77 -23.95
N SER A 142 9.61 42.29 -24.02
CA SER A 142 10.06 43.42 -23.19
C SER A 142 9.24 44.69 -23.44
N GLN A 143 8.82 44.94 -24.68
CA GLN A 143 7.94 46.05 -25.02
C GLN A 143 6.55 45.86 -24.41
N LEU A 144 5.97 44.67 -24.54
CA LEU A 144 4.65 44.34 -24.00
C LEU A 144 4.62 44.45 -22.47
N VAL A 145 5.66 43.97 -21.77
CA VAL A 145 5.78 44.11 -20.30
C VAL A 145 5.84 45.58 -19.88
N ARG A 146 6.56 46.44 -20.62
CA ARG A 146 6.62 47.88 -20.32
C ARG A 146 5.30 48.61 -20.58
N GLN A 147 4.52 48.16 -21.57
CA GLN A 147 3.26 48.79 -21.98
C GLN A 147 2.04 48.23 -21.24
N ALA A 148 2.18 47.12 -20.51
CA ALA A 148 1.11 46.50 -19.76
C ALA A 148 0.65 47.42 -18.60
N ASP A 149 -0.54 47.99 -18.74
CA ASP A 149 -1.33 48.46 -17.60
C ASP A 149 -1.91 47.24 -16.87
N VAL A 150 -2.06 47.26 -15.55
CA VAL A 150 -2.68 46.17 -14.76
C VAL A 150 -3.54 46.73 -13.61
N ALA A 151 -3.87 48.02 -13.64
CA ALA A 151 -4.65 48.67 -12.58
C ALA A 151 -6.05 48.06 -12.42
N ASP A 152 -6.64 47.58 -13.51
CA ASP A 152 -7.97 46.94 -13.56
C ASP A 152 -8.04 45.63 -12.77
N VAL A 153 -6.95 44.87 -12.64
CA VAL A 153 -6.92 43.60 -11.90
C VAL A 153 -6.47 43.74 -10.45
N LEU A 154 -6.11 44.96 -10.03
CA LEU A 154 -5.80 45.32 -8.65
C LEU A 154 -6.99 45.96 -7.94
N ASP A 155 -8.04 46.38 -8.67
CA ASP A 155 -9.31 46.83 -8.12
C ASP A 155 -10.20 45.65 -7.71
N GLU A 156 -10.68 45.64 -6.47
CA GLU A 156 -11.57 44.59 -5.94
C GLU A 156 -12.85 44.40 -6.78
N LYS A 157 -13.38 45.44 -7.42
CA LYS A 157 -14.61 45.34 -8.22
C LYS A 157 -14.38 44.66 -9.57
N GLN A 158 -13.14 44.66 -10.05
CA GLN A 158 -12.78 44.22 -11.40
C GLN A 158 -11.90 42.97 -11.38
N VAL A 159 -11.25 42.64 -10.25
CA VAL A 159 -10.39 41.47 -10.10
C VAL A 159 -11.07 40.15 -10.47
N ASP A 160 -12.33 39.96 -10.08
CA ASP A 160 -13.06 38.72 -10.38
C ASP A 160 -13.36 38.56 -11.89
N ALA A 161 -13.35 39.66 -12.66
CA ALA A 161 -13.56 39.66 -14.11
C ALA A 161 -12.25 39.59 -14.91
N GLY A 162 -11.22 40.35 -14.51
CA GLY A 162 -9.98 40.49 -15.29
C GLY A 162 -8.87 39.49 -14.92
N LEU A 163 -8.76 39.11 -13.64
CA LEU A 163 -7.65 38.26 -13.18
C LEU A 163 -7.65 36.82 -13.72
N PRO A 164 -8.81 36.14 -13.92
CA PRO A 164 -8.83 34.79 -14.48
C PRO A 164 -8.11 34.66 -15.83
N ALA A 165 -8.26 35.65 -16.71
CA ALA A 165 -7.63 35.64 -18.03
C ALA A 165 -6.10 35.72 -17.93
N LEU A 166 -5.59 36.59 -17.06
CA LEU A 166 -4.14 36.74 -16.82
C LEU A 166 -3.53 35.50 -16.17
N LEU A 167 -4.17 34.97 -15.11
CA LEU A 167 -3.68 33.76 -14.44
C LEU A 167 -3.68 32.56 -15.41
N ARG A 168 -4.70 32.45 -16.27
CA ARG A 168 -4.72 31.42 -17.31
C ARG A 168 -3.57 31.57 -18.30
N ALA A 169 -3.29 32.79 -18.76
CA ALA A 169 -2.16 33.04 -19.66
C ALA A 169 -0.82 32.68 -19.01
N GLY A 170 -0.60 33.11 -17.77
CA GLY A 170 0.60 32.76 -16.99
C GLY A 170 0.75 31.26 -16.77
N LEU A 171 -0.32 30.57 -16.35
CA LEU A 171 -0.31 29.11 -16.13
C LEU A 171 -0.15 28.31 -17.43
N THR A 172 -0.70 28.81 -18.54
CA THR A 172 -0.54 28.17 -19.85
C THR A 172 0.91 28.28 -20.32
N ALA A 173 1.50 29.47 -20.23
CA ALA A 173 2.93 29.66 -20.52
C ALA A 173 3.81 28.82 -19.60
N TRP A 174 3.50 28.76 -18.30
CA TRP A 174 4.22 27.92 -17.34
C TRP A 174 4.12 26.43 -17.69
N ALA A 175 2.94 25.95 -18.10
CA ALA A 175 2.75 24.56 -18.52
C ALA A 175 3.59 24.24 -19.76
N GLU A 176 3.63 25.13 -20.76
CA GLU A 176 4.49 25.00 -21.95
C GLU A 176 5.99 24.99 -21.58
N GLU A 177 6.40 25.87 -20.66
CA GLU A 177 7.79 25.91 -20.15
C GLU A 177 8.21 24.64 -19.41
N ASN A 178 7.25 23.90 -18.86
CA ASN A 178 7.46 22.69 -18.05
C ASN A 178 6.93 21.42 -18.73
N ALA A 179 6.56 21.47 -20.00
CA ALA A 179 5.94 20.34 -20.73
C ALA A 179 6.83 19.08 -20.72
N ALA A 180 8.15 19.23 -20.62
CA ALA A 180 9.09 18.11 -20.49
C ALA A 180 9.04 17.39 -19.13
N THR A 181 8.39 17.97 -18.12
CA THR A 181 8.38 17.46 -16.72
C THR A 181 7.04 16.85 -16.30
N GLY A 182 6.02 16.91 -17.15
CA GLY A 182 4.73 16.26 -16.91
C GLY A 182 3.59 16.84 -17.74
N ASP A 183 2.44 16.15 -17.71
CA ASP A 183 1.21 16.55 -18.40
C ASP A 183 0.42 17.54 -17.55
N PHE A 184 0.54 18.83 -17.87
CA PHE A 184 -0.16 19.92 -17.20
C PHE A 184 -1.35 20.42 -18.03
N SER A 185 -2.47 20.71 -17.37
CA SER A 185 -3.65 21.32 -17.99
C SER A 185 -4.23 22.43 -17.11
N VAL A 186 -4.71 23.50 -17.74
CA VAL A 186 -5.32 24.65 -17.06
C VAL A 186 -6.83 24.60 -17.26
N ASP A 187 -7.59 24.75 -16.18
CA ASP A 187 -9.06 24.74 -16.25
C ASP A 187 -9.63 25.90 -17.08
N PRO A 188 -10.78 25.67 -17.74
CA PRO A 188 -11.48 26.74 -18.46
C PRO A 188 -12.00 27.81 -17.48
N PRO A 189 -12.21 29.06 -17.95
CA PRO A 189 -12.61 30.17 -17.09
C PRO A 189 -13.95 29.92 -16.38
N LEU A 190 -13.95 30.08 -15.05
CA LEU A 190 -15.03 29.72 -14.14
C LEU A 190 -16.05 30.87 -13.96
N GLY A 191 -16.83 31.20 -14.98
CA GLY A 191 -17.98 32.11 -14.88
C GLY A 191 -17.67 33.55 -14.40
N ARG A 192 -18.71 34.33 -14.08
CA ARG A 192 -18.59 35.77 -13.75
C ARG A 192 -18.18 36.08 -12.31
N ASN A 193 -18.46 35.19 -11.36
CA ASN A 193 -18.07 35.30 -9.94
C ASN A 193 -17.48 33.96 -9.48
N PRO A 194 -16.29 33.59 -9.97
CA PRO A 194 -15.69 32.31 -9.63
C PRO A 194 -15.46 32.19 -8.13
N SER A 195 -15.56 30.97 -7.58
CA SER A 195 -14.99 30.64 -6.26
C SER A 195 -13.46 30.51 -6.29
N LEU A 196 -12.88 30.26 -7.48
CA LEU A 196 -11.44 30.17 -7.77
C LEU A 196 -11.13 30.88 -9.09
N HIS A 197 -10.11 31.72 -9.15
CA HIS A 197 -9.76 32.45 -10.38
C HIS A 197 -9.03 31.59 -11.41
N ALA A 198 -8.27 30.59 -10.97
CA ALA A 198 -7.62 29.63 -11.85
C ALA A 198 -7.32 28.31 -11.15
N ARG A 199 -7.18 27.24 -11.93
CA ARG A 199 -6.67 25.94 -11.47
C ARG A 199 -5.76 25.32 -12.52
N LEU A 200 -4.59 24.87 -12.08
CA LEU A 200 -3.67 24.03 -12.82
C LEU A 200 -3.81 22.59 -12.32
N ARG A 201 -3.82 21.62 -13.24
CA ARG A 201 -3.87 20.19 -12.95
C ARG A 201 -2.67 19.51 -13.59
N ARG A 202 -1.99 18.65 -12.84
CA ARG A 202 -1.02 17.70 -13.40
C ARG A 202 -1.60 16.31 -13.32
N ILE A 203 -1.68 15.63 -14.45
CA ILE A 203 -2.05 14.22 -14.50
C ILE A 203 -0.83 13.44 -14.00
N VAL A 204 -0.98 12.75 -12.87
CA VAL A 204 0.05 11.86 -12.30
C VAL A 204 -0.06 10.46 -12.90
N ASP A 205 -1.28 10.02 -13.19
CA ASP A 205 -1.57 8.76 -13.84
C ASP A 205 -2.83 8.94 -14.71
N ALA A 206 -2.65 8.85 -16.03
CA ALA A 206 -3.71 9.04 -17.02
C ALA A 206 -4.73 7.89 -17.04
N ASP A 207 -4.38 6.73 -16.50
CA ASP A 207 -5.24 5.54 -16.45
C ASP A 207 -6.13 5.53 -15.20
N THR A 208 -5.74 6.24 -14.14
CA THR A 208 -6.50 6.33 -12.88
C THR A 208 -7.17 7.70 -12.65
N ASP A 209 -7.01 8.64 -13.59
CA ASP A 209 -7.45 10.04 -13.46
C ASP A 209 -6.90 10.71 -12.18
N ASP A 210 -5.69 10.30 -11.76
CA ASP A 210 -5.05 10.83 -10.55
C ASP A 210 -4.39 12.16 -10.89
N GLU A 211 -4.84 13.24 -10.24
CA GLU A 211 -4.44 14.60 -10.58
C GLU A 211 -3.95 15.36 -9.34
N VAL A 212 -2.86 16.12 -9.50
CA VAL A 212 -2.43 17.14 -8.52
C VAL A 212 -2.99 18.48 -8.94
N HIS A 213 -3.65 19.19 -8.02
CA HIS A 213 -4.33 20.44 -8.31
C HIS A 213 -3.65 21.61 -7.60
N TRP A 214 -3.35 22.67 -8.34
CA TRP A 214 -2.95 23.97 -7.78
C TRP A 214 -4.02 25.00 -8.12
N SER A 215 -4.74 25.47 -7.11
CA SER A 215 -5.85 26.43 -7.24
C SER A 215 -5.42 27.82 -6.77
N PHE A 216 -5.95 28.86 -7.41
CA PHE A 216 -5.61 30.26 -7.11
C PHE A 216 -6.86 31.09 -6.84
N ARG A 217 -6.83 31.91 -5.79
CA ARG A 217 -7.89 32.89 -5.48
C ARG A 217 -7.33 34.20 -4.98
N ALA A 218 -7.69 35.30 -5.62
CA ALA A 218 -7.46 36.65 -5.08
C ALA A 218 -8.51 37.06 -4.04
N VAL A 219 -8.02 37.66 -2.95
CA VAL A 219 -8.82 38.22 -1.86
C VAL A 219 -8.28 39.60 -1.53
N LEU A 220 -8.71 40.62 -2.30
CA LEU A 220 -8.22 41.99 -2.18
C LEU A 220 -9.00 42.86 -1.17
N ASN A 221 -10.15 42.39 -0.69
CA ASN A 221 -11.04 43.18 0.18
C ASN A 221 -10.47 43.40 1.59
N ASP A 222 -10.54 44.62 2.10
CA ASP A 222 -10.10 44.99 3.45
C ASP A 222 -11.09 44.64 4.56
N ASN A 223 -12.36 44.38 4.22
CA ASN A 223 -13.39 43.92 5.14
C ASN A 223 -13.10 42.48 5.59
N ALA A 224 -12.84 42.32 6.89
CA ALA A 224 -12.50 41.06 7.52
C ALA A 224 -13.55 39.94 7.30
N VAL A 225 -14.85 40.27 7.25
CA VAL A 225 -15.92 39.28 7.08
C VAL A 225 -15.97 38.80 5.62
N ALA A 226 -15.89 39.73 4.66
CA ALA A 226 -15.88 39.40 3.24
C ALA A 226 -14.62 38.61 2.86
N ALA A 227 -13.46 38.98 3.39
CA ALA A 227 -12.21 38.26 3.18
C ALA A 227 -12.28 36.82 3.73
N LEU A 228 -12.82 36.64 4.95
CA LEU A 228 -13.00 35.31 5.54
C LEU A 228 -14.00 34.46 4.75
N HIS A 229 -15.09 35.04 4.26
CA HIS A 229 -16.06 34.32 3.42
C HIS A 229 -15.42 33.84 2.11
N ARG A 230 -14.64 34.69 1.44
CA ARG A 230 -13.92 34.34 0.20
C ARG A 230 -12.86 33.27 0.44
N LEU A 231 -12.12 33.33 1.55
CA LEU A 231 -11.18 32.28 1.95
C LEU A 231 -11.87 30.92 2.09
N ARG A 232 -12.97 30.87 2.84
CA ARG A 232 -13.73 29.62 3.05
C ARG A 232 -14.31 29.08 1.75
N ALA A 233 -14.88 29.95 0.92
CA ALA A 233 -15.40 29.55 -0.39
C ALA A 233 -14.30 28.94 -1.28
N ALA A 234 -13.08 29.49 -1.24
CA ALA A 234 -11.94 28.96 -1.98
C ALA A 234 -11.42 27.63 -1.41
N VAL A 235 -11.37 27.47 -0.08
CA VAL A 235 -11.02 26.20 0.58
C VAL A 235 -12.01 25.10 0.16
N THR A 236 -13.31 25.38 0.24
CA THR A 236 -14.34 24.42 -0.19
C THR A 236 -14.25 24.11 -1.68
N ALA A 237 -14.09 25.13 -2.54
CA ALA A 237 -14.02 24.93 -3.99
C ALA A 237 -12.76 24.20 -4.46
N SER A 238 -11.63 24.36 -3.75
CA SER A 238 -10.37 23.63 -4.02
C SER A 238 -10.37 22.22 -3.46
N GLY A 239 -11.19 21.92 -2.44
CA GLY A 239 -11.22 20.63 -1.76
C GLY A 239 -9.95 20.38 -0.93
N LEU A 240 -9.33 21.44 -0.41
CA LEU A 240 -8.10 21.39 0.40
C LEU A 240 -8.24 20.47 1.64
N ASP A 241 -9.44 20.35 2.19
CA ASP A 241 -9.72 19.58 3.41
C ASP A 241 -9.80 18.05 3.19
N LEU A 242 -9.87 17.56 1.95
CA LEU A 242 -10.25 16.17 1.65
C LEU A 242 -9.11 15.21 1.27
N SER A 243 -7.87 15.68 1.06
CA SER A 243 -6.88 14.82 0.36
C SER A 243 -5.38 15.00 0.66
N GLY A 244 -4.97 15.81 1.64
CA GLY A 244 -3.54 16.01 1.91
C GLY A 244 -2.77 16.56 0.69
N GLU A 245 -1.45 16.30 0.61
CA GLU A 245 -0.44 16.97 -0.25
C GLU A 245 -0.74 17.12 -1.76
N ARG A 246 -1.82 16.54 -2.29
CA ARG A 246 -2.21 16.52 -3.72
C ARG A 246 -3.03 17.74 -4.17
N ARG A 247 -3.59 18.51 -3.25
CA ARG A 247 -4.35 19.74 -3.57
C ARG A 247 -3.74 20.91 -2.84
N ARG A 248 -3.32 21.94 -3.56
CA ARG A 248 -2.77 23.17 -3.01
C ARG A 248 -3.65 24.36 -3.38
N LEU A 249 -3.84 25.28 -2.45
CA LEU A 249 -4.58 26.51 -2.66
C LEU A 249 -3.70 27.72 -2.34
N PHE A 250 -3.55 28.61 -3.31
CA PHE A 250 -2.85 29.88 -3.16
C PHE A 250 -3.84 31.02 -3.04
N ILE A 251 -3.78 31.75 -1.94
CA ILE A 251 -4.55 32.97 -1.72
C ILE A 251 -3.70 34.18 -2.08
N LEU A 252 -4.11 34.91 -3.11
CA LEU A 252 -3.44 36.11 -3.60
C LEU A 252 -3.95 37.32 -2.83
N ARG A 253 -3.15 37.85 -1.90
CA ARG A 253 -3.56 38.96 -1.03
C ARG A 253 -2.37 39.82 -0.59
N ASN A 254 -2.55 41.14 -0.69
CA ASN A 254 -1.55 42.12 -0.25
C ASN A 254 -1.85 42.73 1.12
N ALA A 255 -3.13 42.81 1.51
CA ALA A 255 -3.56 43.35 2.80
C ALA A 255 -3.38 42.35 3.95
N THR A 256 -3.12 42.84 5.16
CA THR A 256 -3.03 41.98 6.35
C THR A 256 -4.38 41.35 6.70
N TRP A 257 -4.34 40.16 7.32
CA TRP A 257 -5.54 39.50 7.84
C TRP A 257 -5.99 40.10 9.17
N SER A 258 -7.28 39.99 9.48
CA SER A 258 -7.81 40.43 10.77
C SER A 258 -7.29 39.52 11.91
N GLN A 259 -7.02 40.11 13.08
CA GLN A 259 -6.57 39.39 14.27
C GLN A 259 -7.71 38.70 15.03
N GLY A 260 -8.93 38.67 14.47
CA GLY A 260 -10.08 38.01 15.08
C GLY A 260 -9.90 36.50 15.22
N ARG A 261 -10.38 35.93 16.33
CA ARG A 261 -10.25 34.49 16.65
C ARG A 261 -10.73 33.58 15.51
N LYS A 262 -11.87 33.90 14.88
CA LYS A 262 -12.44 33.13 13.77
C LYS A 262 -11.60 33.19 12.49
N THR A 263 -10.94 34.33 12.22
CA THR A 263 -10.05 34.49 11.06
C THR A 263 -8.76 33.73 11.27
N ARG A 264 -8.14 33.84 12.46
CA ARG A 264 -6.95 33.06 12.82
C ARG A 264 -7.20 31.56 12.73
N GLN A 265 -8.26 31.05 13.35
CA GLN A 265 -8.61 29.63 13.26
C GLN A 265 -8.79 29.13 11.81
N ALA A 266 -9.37 29.95 10.92
CA ALA A 266 -9.53 29.58 9.52
C ALA A 266 -8.21 29.62 8.74
N LEU A 267 -7.31 30.55 9.08
CA LEU A 267 -5.98 30.64 8.48
C LEU A 267 -5.06 29.52 8.96
N ASP A 268 -5.05 29.22 10.27
CA ASP A 268 -4.30 28.11 10.84
C ASP A 268 -4.72 26.79 10.21
N ALA A 269 -6.04 26.58 10.03
CA ALA A 269 -6.56 25.42 9.32
C ALA A 269 -6.16 25.41 7.84
N PHE A 270 -6.25 26.55 7.15
CA PHE A 270 -5.85 26.67 5.75
C PHE A 270 -4.35 26.35 5.54
N GLU A 271 -3.47 26.87 6.38
CA GLU A 271 -2.02 26.63 6.32
C GLU A 271 -1.67 25.19 6.71
N ALA A 272 -2.32 24.62 7.73
CA ALA A 272 -2.11 23.24 8.16
C ALA A 272 -2.45 22.21 7.06
N HIS A 273 -3.37 22.54 6.14
CA HIS A 273 -3.74 21.69 5.01
C HIS A 273 -2.98 22.04 3.72
N GLY A 274 -1.86 22.78 3.82
CA GLY A 274 -0.98 23.07 2.67
C GLY A 274 -1.40 24.26 1.82
N GLY A 275 -2.27 25.13 2.35
CA GLY A 275 -2.59 26.43 1.77
C GLY A 275 -1.47 27.44 1.95
N ALA A 276 -1.24 28.31 0.96
CA ALA A 276 -0.24 29.37 1.03
C ALA A 276 -0.83 30.73 0.66
N VAL A 277 -0.41 31.79 1.37
CA VAL A 277 -0.74 33.17 1.01
C VAL A 277 0.42 33.78 0.23
N VAL A 278 0.14 34.29 -0.98
CA VAL A 278 1.14 34.88 -1.87
C VAL A 278 0.76 36.33 -2.17
N LYS A 279 1.74 37.22 -2.22
CA LYS A 279 1.51 38.62 -2.59
C LYS A 279 1.25 38.74 -4.09
N LEU A 280 0.27 39.56 -4.45
CA LEU A 280 -0.04 39.90 -5.82
C LEU A 280 0.86 41.07 -6.26
N LEU A 281 1.92 40.77 -6.99
CA LEU A 281 2.89 41.78 -7.47
C LEU A 281 2.50 42.31 -8.84
N GLU A 282 2.61 43.63 -9.01
CA GLU A 282 2.35 44.29 -10.30
C GLU A 282 3.28 43.78 -11.41
N ALA A 283 4.55 43.48 -11.07
CA ALA A 283 5.53 42.94 -12.01
C ALA A 283 5.10 41.60 -12.61
N ASP A 284 4.61 40.67 -11.79
CA ASP A 284 4.13 39.35 -12.26
C ASP A 284 2.89 39.50 -13.17
N LEU A 285 1.99 40.42 -12.82
CA LEU A 285 0.78 40.68 -13.63
C LEU A 285 1.11 41.27 -15.00
N LYS A 286 2.11 42.17 -15.08
CA LYS A 286 2.59 42.72 -16.37
C LYS A 286 3.18 41.64 -17.26
N VAL A 287 3.91 40.68 -16.66
CA VAL A 287 4.41 39.50 -17.37
C VAL A 287 3.24 38.65 -17.90
N PHE A 288 2.22 38.36 -17.09
CA PHE A 288 1.07 37.58 -17.54
C PHE A 288 0.24 38.28 -18.63
N ARG A 289 0.12 39.61 -18.59
CA ARG A 289 -0.56 40.37 -19.63
C ARG A 289 0.22 40.38 -20.94
N ALA A 290 1.55 40.48 -20.88
CA ALA A 290 2.41 40.32 -22.05
C ALA A 290 2.32 38.90 -22.63
N LEU A 291 2.32 37.86 -21.78
CA LEU A 291 2.15 36.47 -22.20
C LEU A 291 0.78 36.20 -22.82
N GLN A 292 -0.28 36.79 -22.27
CA GLN A 292 -1.62 36.70 -22.84
C GLN A 292 -1.61 37.17 -24.30
N GLN A 293 -1.05 38.35 -24.55
CA GLN A 293 -0.98 38.91 -25.90
C GLN A 293 -0.10 38.07 -26.84
N LEU A 294 1.04 37.54 -26.37
CA LEU A 294 1.87 36.64 -27.20
C LEU A 294 1.18 35.32 -27.52
N LEU A 295 0.45 34.73 -26.57
CA LEU A 295 -0.32 33.49 -26.77
C LEU A 295 -1.50 33.70 -27.73
N GLU A 296 -2.06 34.92 -27.78
CA GLU A 296 -3.10 35.30 -28.74
C GLU A 296 -2.50 35.57 -30.14
N GLU A 297 -1.36 36.24 -30.23
CA GLU A 297 -0.67 36.55 -31.49
C GLU A 297 -0.04 35.31 -32.16
N GLN A 298 0.30 34.26 -31.39
CA GLN A 298 0.97 33.03 -31.82
C GLN A 298 2.14 33.25 -32.83
N PRO A 299 3.14 34.08 -32.49
CA PRO A 299 4.29 34.28 -33.38
C PRO A 299 5.07 32.98 -33.57
N LYS A 300 5.73 32.87 -34.74
CA LYS A 300 6.56 31.69 -35.06
C LYS A 300 7.66 31.51 -34.00
N GLY A 301 7.85 30.29 -33.52
CA GLY A 301 8.90 29.97 -32.55
C GLY A 301 8.55 30.24 -31.08
N LEU A 302 7.33 30.68 -30.75
CA LEU A 302 6.92 31.00 -29.38
C LEU A 302 7.16 29.85 -28.38
N ALA A 303 6.83 28.60 -28.72
CA ALA A 303 7.01 27.45 -27.83
C ALA A 303 8.49 27.22 -27.48
N ALA A 304 9.38 27.31 -28.48
CA ALA A 304 10.82 27.20 -28.26
C ALA A 304 11.36 28.38 -27.42
N TRP A 305 10.83 29.58 -27.64
CA TRP A 305 11.20 30.77 -26.88
C TRP A 305 10.77 30.67 -25.41
N LEU A 306 9.55 30.21 -25.13
CA LEU A 306 9.04 29.97 -23.78
C LEU A 306 9.91 28.95 -23.04
N GLY A 307 10.19 27.79 -23.65
CA GLY A 307 11.06 26.78 -23.06
C GLY A 307 12.47 27.29 -22.73
N ALA A 308 13.01 28.23 -23.50
CA ALA A 308 14.34 28.80 -23.29
C ALA A 308 14.39 29.92 -22.24
N HIS A 309 13.46 30.89 -22.29
CA HIS A 309 13.50 32.10 -21.47
C HIS A 309 12.70 32.00 -20.18
N ARG A 310 11.76 31.04 -20.12
CA ARG A 310 10.94 30.69 -18.96
C ARG A 310 10.33 31.89 -18.20
N PRO A 311 9.74 32.89 -18.88
CA PRO A 311 9.24 34.11 -18.25
C PRO A 311 8.13 33.88 -17.21
N ALA A 312 7.30 32.83 -17.34
CA ALA A 312 6.24 32.53 -16.38
C ALA A 312 6.78 31.85 -15.12
N SER A 313 7.70 30.88 -15.27
CA SER A 313 8.38 30.19 -14.16
C SER A 313 9.22 31.16 -13.30
N GLY A 314 9.71 32.25 -13.89
CA GLY A 314 10.46 33.28 -13.18
C GLY A 314 9.62 34.26 -12.35
N THR A 315 8.28 34.20 -12.42
CA THR A 315 7.39 35.07 -11.63
C THR A 315 7.31 34.62 -10.17
N THR A 316 7.15 35.57 -9.24
CA THR A 316 7.06 35.24 -7.81
C THR A 316 5.79 34.45 -7.52
N LEU A 317 4.71 34.74 -8.24
CA LEU A 317 3.42 34.08 -8.11
C LEU A 317 3.45 32.58 -8.49
N LEU A 318 4.24 32.19 -9.50
CA LEU A 318 4.32 30.81 -9.99
C LEU A 318 5.58 30.06 -9.56
N ALA A 319 6.58 30.73 -8.97
CA ALA A 319 7.77 30.09 -8.42
C ALA A 319 7.47 28.89 -7.48
N PRO A 320 6.44 28.95 -6.59
CA PRO A 320 6.08 27.84 -5.71
C PRO A 320 5.54 26.57 -6.42
N LEU A 321 5.30 26.64 -7.73
CA LEU A 321 4.87 25.50 -8.55
C LEU A 321 6.05 24.63 -9.04
N SER A 322 7.30 25.08 -8.85
CA SER A 322 8.48 24.35 -9.32
C SER A 322 8.56 22.96 -8.69
N PRO A 323 8.76 21.89 -9.48
CA PRO A 323 8.90 20.54 -8.93
C PRO A 323 10.17 20.46 -8.07
N GLU A 324 10.04 20.00 -6.82
CA GLU A 324 11.21 19.72 -5.99
C GLU A 324 12.09 18.65 -6.67
N PRO A 325 13.42 18.83 -6.71
CA PRO A 325 14.31 17.77 -7.13
C PRO A 325 14.22 16.64 -6.10
N ALA A 326 13.96 15.42 -6.58
CA ALA A 326 13.94 14.24 -5.76
C ALA A 326 15.30 14.05 -5.06
N GLY A 327 15.30 14.19 -3.72
CA GLY A 327 16.36 13.71 -2.85
C GLY A 327 17.26 14.79 -2.24
N THR A 328 17.04 15.10 -0.97
CA THR A 328 18.00 14.92 0.15
C THR A 328 17.38 15.45 1.44
N GLY A 329 17.47 14.66 2.50
CA GLY A 329 16.93 15.01 3.80
C GLY A 329 17.71 16.12 4.51
N GLY A 330 16.95 17.04 5.08
CA GLY A 330 17.22 17.84 6.29
C GLY A 330 18.61 18.40 6.56
N ALA A 331 18.73 19.73 6.50
CA ALA A 331 19.39 20.52 7.55
C ALA A 331 18.93 21.99 7.53
N SER A 332 18.78 22.52 8.74
CA SER A 332 18.33 23.88 9.09
C SER A 332 19.27 25.00 8.63
N ALA A 333 18.65 26.17 8.41
CA ALA A 333 19.16 27.49 8.05
C ALA A 333 20.51 27.94 8.64
N SER A 334 21.33 28.67 7.85
CA SER A 334 21.58 30.12 8.02
C SER A 334 22.62 30.71 7.02
N ALA A 335 22.29 31.92 6.53
CA ALA A 335 23.11 33.09 6.14
C ALA A 335 24.32 33.02 5.17
N GLU A 336 24.16 33.78 4.07
CA GLU A 336 25.10 34.68 3.36
C GLU A 336 26.63 34.46 3.45
N ALA A 337 27.29 34.29 2.28
CA ALA A 337 28.26 35.26 1.73
C ALA A 337 28.96 34.76 0.43
N GLU A 338 29.08 35.71 -0.49
CA GLU A 338 29.93 35.85 -1.70
C GLU A 338 31.03 34.83 -2.05
N ALA A 339 31.12 34.53 -3.35
CA ALA A 339 32.30 33.99 -4.04
C ALA A 339 33.42 35.04 -4.17
N PRO A 340 34.68 34.62 -4.40
CA PRO A 340 35.15 34.55 -5.79
C PRO A 340 36.07 33.36 -6.13
N SER A 341 36.25 33.16 -7.44
CA SER A 341 37.05 32.17 -8.19
C SER A 341 38.52 32.64 -8.38
N PRO A 342 39.39 32.02 -9.21
CA PRO A 342 40.06 30.69 -9.15
C PRO A 342 41.62 30.80 -9.23
N ALA A 343 42.38 29.74 -8.92
CA ALA A 343 43.66 29.40 -9.60
C ALA A 343 44.35 28.10 -9.09
N GLU A 344 44.84 27.32 -10.06
CA GLU A 344 46.09 26.51 -10.12
C GLU A 344 46.29 25.14 -9.38
N VAL A 345 46.32 24.10 -10.23
CA VAL A 345 46.95 22.75 -10.28
C VAL A 345 48.34 22.70 -9.58
N PRO A 346 48.88 21.58 -9.01
CA PRO A 346 48.85 20.22 -9.59
C PRO A 346 48.80 18.96 -8.68
N SER A 347 48.45 17.83 -9.32
CA SER A 347 48.56 16.44 -8.85
C SER A 347 50.00 16.04 -8.49
N PRO A 348 50.23 14.98 -7.68
CA PRO A 348 50.35 13.62 -8.25
C PRO A 348 49.84 12.45 -7.37
N VAL A 349 49.39 11.39 -8.07
CA VAL A 349 49.62 9.95 -7.85
C VAL A 349 49.13 9.33 -6.52
N GLU A 350 48.09 8.48 -6.59
CA GLU A 350 48.20 7.00 -6.55
C GLU A 350 46.81 6.34 -6.77
N ALA A 351 46.76 5.24 -7.53
CA ALA A 351 45.53 4.48 -7.82
C ALA A 351 45.72 3.01 -7.46
N PRO A 352 44.69 2.36 -6.86
CA PRO A 352 44.45 0.92 -7.02
C PRO A 352 43.11 0.64 -7.76
N PRO A 353 42.86 -0.60 -8.21
CA PRO A 353 42.48 -0.89 -9.59
C PRO A 353 40.97 -1.04 -9.87
N LYS A 354 40.65 -0.95 -11.17
CA LYS A 354 39.36 -1.17 -11.82
C LYS A 354 38.82 -2.58 -11.56
N ILE A 355 37.59 -2.67 -11.04
CA ILE A 355 36.77 -3.87 -11.10
C ILE A 355 36.22 -3.99 -12.53
N ALA A 356 36.55 -5.10 -13.19
CA ALA A 356 36.08 -5.45 -14.52
C ALA A 356 34.57 -5.76 -14.51
N ALA A 357 33.88 -5.33 -15.57
CA ALA A 357 32.49 -5.68 -15.84
C ALA A 357 32.33 -7.20 -15.99
N PRO A 358 31.26 -7.82 -15.44
CA PRO A 358 31.03 -9.24 -15.64
C PRO A 358 30.53 -9.51 -17.06
N SER A 359 31.35 -10.23 -17.81
CA SER A 359 31.05 -10.85 -19.10
C SER A 359 29.95 -11.92 -18.94
N GLN A 360 28.98 -11.88 -19.85
CA GLN A 360 28.00 -12.95 -20.06
C GLN A 360 28.71 -14.22 -20.52
N ALA A 361 28.67 -15.26 -19.69
CA ALA A 361 28.90 -16.63 -20.12
C ALA A 361 27.76 -17.50 -19.55
N ALA A 362 26.95 -18.05 -20.45
CA ALA A 362 25.93 -19.03 -20.14
C ALA A 362 26.60 -20.27 -19.52
N ALA A 363 26.31 -20.52 -18.24
CA ALA A 363 26.62 -21.77 -17.56
C ALA A 363 25.33 -22.56 -17.34
N ALA A 364 25.36 -23.84 -17.72
CA ALA A 364 24.31 -24.82 -17.46
C ALA A 364 24.04 -24.98 -15.94
N PRO A 365 22.87 -25.51 -15.53
CA PRO A 365 22.39 -25.41 -14.15
C PRO A 365 23.21 -26.30 -13.21
N LYS A 366 23.78 -25.70 -12.16
CA LYS A 366 24.27 -26.41 -10.98
C LYS A 366 23.09 -27.05 -10.24
N GLU A 367 23.31 -28.28 -9.75
CA GLU A 367 22.42 -29.04 -8.89
C GLU A 367 22.01 -28.25 -7.63
N ALA A 368 20.82 -28.60 -7.10
CA ALA A 368 20.08 -27.85 -6.09
C ALA A 368 20.89 -27.47 -4.84
N ASP A 369 20.97 -26.18 -4.59
CA ASP A 369 21.49 -25.60 -3.34
C ASP A 369 20.66 -26.11 -2.15
N GLU A 370 21.29 -26.84 -1.22
CA GLU A 370 20.64 -27.56 -0.12
C GLU A 370 19.84 -26.62 0.79
N ASP A 371 20.27 -25.37 0.94
CA ASP A 371 19.67 -24.38 1.83
C ASP A 371 18.76 -23.37 1.10
N SER A 372 18.30 -23.70 -0.11
CA SER A 372 17.36 -22.87 -0.87
C SER A 372 16.02 -23.58 -1.11
N ILE A 373 14.95 -22.77 -1.22
CA ILE A 373 13.62 -23.23 -1.58
C ILE A 373 13.18 -22.68 -2.93
N LEU A 374 12.39 -23.46 -3.68
CA LEU A 374 11.82 -23.00 -4.95
C LEU A 374 10.63 -22.08 -4.68
N ILE A 375 10.69 -20.84 -5.19
CA ILE A 375 9.56 -19.90 -5.09
C ILE A 375 8.80 -19.72 -6.40
N GLY A 376 9.38 -20.14 -7.53
CA GLY A 376 8.73 -20.03 -8.82
C GLY A 376 9.60 -20.41 -10.01
N ILE A 377 9.00 -20.36 -11.19
CA ILE A 377 9.68 -20.42 -12.49
C ILE A 377 9.63 -19.04 -13.12
N ALA A 378 10.79 -18.48 -13.47
CA ALA A 378 10.89 -17.18 -14.11
C ALA A 378 10.19 -17.20 -15.47
N GLU A 379 9.29 -16.25 -15.68
CA GLU A 379 8.57 -16.14 -16.94
C GLU A 379 9.50 -15.67 -18.07
N GLY A 380 9.34 -16.23 -19.28
CA GLY A 380 10.20 -15.96 -20.42
C GLY A 380 11.46 -16.84 -20.49
N THR A 381 12.14 -17.09 -19.37
CA THR A 381 13.37 -17.92 -19.36
C THR A 381 13.14 -19.38 -18.95
N GLY A 382 12.05 -19.67 -18.23
CA GLY A 382 11.78 -21.00 -17.69
C GLY A 382 12.73 -21.43 -16.57
N ARG A 383 13.59 -20.53 -16.09
CA ARG A 383 14.59 -20.83 -15.05
C ARG A 383 13.93 -20.94 -13.67
N ARG A 384 14.36 -21.90 -12.86
CA ARG A 384 13.95 -22.01 -11.45
C ARG A 384 14.45 -20.79 -10.67
N VAL A 385 13.55 -20.16 -9.92
CA VAL A 385 13.85 -19.06 -9.02
C VAL A 385 13.78 -19.58 -7.60
N THR A 386 14.92 -19.58 -6.92
CA THR A 386 15.05 -20.06 -5.54
C THR A 386 15.39 -18.91 -4.60
N VAL A 387 15.04 -19.07 -3.33
CA VAL A 387 15.37 -18.15 -2.24
C VAL A 387 16.08 -18.94 -1.13
N PRO A 388 17.22 -18.46 -0.61
CA PRO A 388 17.87 -19.06 0.56
C PRO A 388 16.93 -19.06 1.77
N LEU A 389 16.94 -20.14 2.56
CA LEU A 389 16.16 -20.25 3.80
C LEU A 389 16.47 -19.11 4.78
N GLU A 390 17.71 -18.62 4.80
CA GLU A 390 18.13 -17.51 5.65
C GLU A 390 17.40 -16.19 5.32
N ASP A 391 17.06 -15.95 4.05
CA ASP A 391 16.31 -14.74 3.65
C ASP A 391 14.91 -14.71 4.27
N LEU A 392 14.33 -15.88 4.55
CA LEU A 392 13.02 -15.99 5.20
C LEU A 392 13.07 -15.58 6.69
N ARG A 393 14.25 -15.53 7.34
CA ARG A 393 14.39 -14.93 8.68
C ARG A 393 13.99 -13.47 8.68
N ARG A 394 14.18 -12.79 7.54
CA ARG A 394 13.74 -11.40 7.29
C ARG A 394 12.36 -11.34 6.66
N HIS A 395 11.53 -12.34 6.95
CA HIS A 395 10.09 -12.36 6.70
C HIS A 395 9.68 -12.30 5.22
N THR A 396 8.45 -12.74 4.97
CA THR A 396 7.82 -12.78 3.66
C THR A 396 6.49 -12.06 3.72
N VAL A 397 6.19 -11.23 2.72
CA VAL A 397 4.86 -10.62 2.57
C VAL A 397 4.27 -10.99 1.21
N ILE A 398 3.01 -11.41 1.21
CA ILE A 398 2.26 -11.78 0.02
C ILE A 398 1.06 -10.85 -0.12
N PHE A 399 1.07 -10.04 -1.17
CA PHE A 399 -0.02 -9.15 -1.55
C PHE A 399 -0.76 -9.76 -2.73
N ALA A 400 -1.94 -10.32 -2.50
CA ALA A 400 -2.67 -11.03 -3.55
C ALA A 400 -4.17 -11.05 -3.25
N GLY A 401 -4.98 -10.70 -4.25
CA GLY A 401 -6.43 -10.70 -4.15
C GLY A 401 -7.01 -12.11 -4.19
N SER A 402 -8.32 -12.20 -3.94
CA SER A 402 -9.06 -13.46 -4.10
C SER A 402 -8.87 -14.07 -5.49
N GLY A 403 -8.65 -15.38 -5.56
CA GLY A 403 -8.41 -16.11 -6.81
C GLY A 403 -7.01 -15.96 -7.41
N SER A 404 -6.12 -15.14 -6.85
CA SER A 404 -4.75 -14.95 -7.36
C SER A 404 -3.83 -16.18 -7.17
N GLY A 405 -4.23 -17.16 -6.36
CA GLY A 405 -3.37 -18.29 -5.97
C GLY A 405 -2.58 -18.05 -4.67
N LYS A 406 -2.96 -17.06 -3.85
CA LYS A 406 -2.34 -16.75 -2.54
C LYS A 406 -2.19 -17.99 -1.66
N THR A 407 -3.28 -18.74 -1.47
CA THR A 407 -3.30 -19.98 -0.66
C THR A 407 -2.36 -21.05 -1.21
N VAL A 408 -2.30 -21.22 -2.54
CA VAL A 408 -1.39 -22.17 -3.19
C VAL A 408 0.07 -21.78 -2.95
N LEU A 409 0.39 -20.48 -3.06
CA LEU A 409 1.72 -19.96 -2.79
C LEU A 409 2.13 -20.16 -1.32
N ILE A 410 1.24 -19.86 -0.36
CA ILE A 410 1.49 -20.10 1.07
C ILE A 410 1.78 -21.59 1.31
N ARG A 411 0.93 -22.49 0.78
CA ARG A 411 1.11 -23.93 0.92
C ARG A 411 2.44 -24.38 0.33
N ARG A 412 2.75 -23.95 -0.89
CA ARG A 412 4.00 -24.31 -1.55
C ARG A 412 5.22 -23.82 -0.75
N LEU A 413 5.18 -22.60 -0.22
CA LEU A 413 6.25 -22.05 0.61
C LEU A 413 6.47 -22.90 1.87
N VAL A 414 5.39 -23.26 2.58
CA VAL A 414 5.43 -24.10 3.79
C VAL A 414 5.94 -25.52 3.46
N GLU A 415 5.47 -26.13 2.38
CA GLU A 415 5.86 -27.46 1.94
C GLU A 415 7.34 -27.53 1.54
N GLU A 416 7.82 -26.53 0.79
CA GLU A 416 9.24 -26.41 0.41
C GLU A 416 10.14 -26.28 1.65
N CYS A 417 9.71 -25.48 2.63
CA CYS A 417 10.43 -25.32 3.90
C CYS A 417 10.42 -26.62 4.71
N ALA A 418 9.28 -27.33 4.79
CA ALA A 418 9.15 -28.60 5.50
C ALA A 418 10.02 -29.71 4.87
N LEU A 419 10.12 -29.75 3.54
CA LEU A 419 11.06 -30.62 2.83
C LEU A 419 12.53 -30.34 3.16
N LYS A 420 12.83 -29.19 3.75
CA LYS A 420 14.16 -28.82 4.28
C LYS A 420 14.27 -28.96 5.80
N GLY A 421 13.25 -29.52 6.47
CA GLY A 421 13.25 -29.73 7.91
C GLY A 421 12.82 -28.49 8.72
N VAL A 422 12.22 -27.49 8.08
CA VAL A 422 11.71 -26.29 8.78
C VAL A 422 10.27 -26.51 9.19
N SER A 423 10.01 -26.48 10.49
CA SER A 423 8.66 -26.52 11.06
C SER A 423 7.92 -25.19 10.93
N ALA A 424 6.58 -25.24 10.90
CA ALA A 424 5.74 -24.07 10.73
C ALA A 424 4.51 -24.11 11.66
N VAL A 425 4.14 -22.94 12.20
CA VAL A 425 2.82 -22.68 12.78
C VAL A 425 2.04 -21.84 11.78
N VAL A 426 0.84 -22.29 11.42
CA VAL A 426 0.02 -21.69 10.36
C VAL A 426 -1.32 -21.28 10.93
N LEU A 427 -1.64 -19.99 10.92
CA LEU A 427 -2.98 -19.49 11.27
C LEU A 427 -3.92 -19.64 10.08
N ASP A 428 -5.05 -20.31 10.29
CA ASP A 428 -6.04 -20.59 9.26
C ASP A 428 -7.41 -20.00 9.64
N PRO A 429 -7.64 -18.70 9.36
CA PRO A 429 -8.92 -18.05 9.67
C PRO A 429 -10.08 -18.56 8.80
N ASN A 430 -9.78 -19.09 7.61
CA ASN A 430 -10.77 -19.42 6.57
C ASN A 430 -10.89 -20.92 6.27
N ASN A 431 -10.18 -21.78 7.01
CA ASN A 431 -10.14 -23.24 6.83
C ASN A 431 -9.62 -23.68 5.44
N ASP A 432 -8.70 -22.89 4.89
CA ASP A 432 -8.09 -23.08 3.58
C ASP A 432 -6.73 -23.79 3.65
N LEU A 433 -6.14 -23.93 4.84
CA LEU A 433 -4.79 -24.46 5.04
C LEU A 433 -4.80 -25.78 5.83
N ALA A 434 -5.90 -26.16 6.48
CA ALA A 434 -6.05 -27.43 7.20
C ALA A 434 -5.68 -28.67 6.37
N ARG A 435 -5.92 -28.66 5.05
CA ARG A 435 -5.58 -29.78 4.14
C ARG A 435 -4.09 -29.91 3.81
N LEU A 436 -3.19 -29.14 4.43
CA LEU A 436 -1.73 -29.26 4.24
C LEU A 436 -1.20 -30.69 4.46
N GLY A 437 -1.91 -31.52 5.23
CA GLY A 437 -1.54 -32.92 5.45
C GLY A 437 -2.13 -33.93 4.45
N LEU A 438 -3.01 -33.53 3.52
CA LEU A 438 -3.74 -34.47 2.69
C LEU A 438 -3.08 -34.67 1.31
N PRO A 439 -2.95 -35.93 0.84
CA PRO A 439 -2.50 -36.20 -0.53
C PRO A 439 -3.53 -35.74 -1.54
N TRP A 440 -3.06 -35.31 -2.71
CA TRP A 440 -3.93 -35.21 -3.88
C TRP A 440 -4.50 -36.58 -4.25
N PRO A 441 -5.81 -36.68 -4.60
CA PRO A 441 -6.38 -37.92 -5.12
C PRO A 441 -5.71 -38.39 -6.41
N GLU A 442 -5.39 -37.44 -7.28
CA GLU A 442 -4.67 -37.64 -8.54
C GLU A 442 -3.65 -36.51 -8.73
N PRO A 443 -2.51 -36.75 -9.39
CA PRO A 443 -1.54 -35.70 -9.68
C PRO A 443 -2.17 -34.47 -10.38
N PRO A 444 -2.12 -33.28 -9.77
CA PRO A 444 -2.75 -32.09 -10.33
C PRO A 444 -1.99 -31.56 -11.54
N ARG A 445 -2.70 -30.83 -12.40
CA ARG A 445 -2.08 -30.02 -13.46
C ARG A 445 -1.26 -28.90 -12.82
N GLY A 446 -0.02 -28.72 -13.28
CA GLY A 446 0.89 -27.66 -12.80
C GLY A 446 1.94 -28.12 -11.78
N TRP A 447 2.00 -29.42 -11.47
CA TRP A 447 3.20 -30.03 -10.88
C TRP A 447 4.38 -29.99 -11.84
N LEU A 448 5.56 -29.76 -11.28
CA LEU A 448 6.84 -29.84 -11.97
C LEU A 448 7.36 -31.28 -12.00
N ASP A 449 8.44 -31.48 -12.76
CA ASP A 449 9.20 -32.72 -12.72
C ASP A 449 9.63 -33.03 -11.28
N ARG A 450 9.40 -34.28 -10.86
CA ARG A 450 9.64 -34.81 -9.50
C ARG A 450 8.71 -34.31 -8.40
N ASP A 451 7.70 -33.47 -8.68
CA ASP A 451 6.76 -33.04 -7.63
C ASP A 451 5.97 -34.21 -7.03
N ALA A 452 5.72 -35.29 -7.79
CA ALA A 452 5.13 -36.51 -7.24
C ALA A 452 6.02 -37.17 -6.16
N GLU A 453 7.32 -37.31 -6.42
CA GLU A 453 8.30 -37.84 -5.45
C GLU A 453 8.43 -36.91 -4.22
N ARG A 454 8.40 -35.61 -4.46
CA ARG A 454 8.46 -34.59 -3.41
C ARG A 454 7.20 -34.58 -2.55
N ALA A 455 6.01 -34.71 -3.15
CA ALA A 455 4.75 -34.81 -2.42
C ALA A 455 4.72 -36.07 -1.53
N ALA A 456 5.17 -37.22 -2.07
CA ALA A 456 5.30 -38.45 -1.28
C ALA A 456 6.27 -38.27 -0.10
N SER A 457 7.42 -37.63 -0.34
CA SER A 457 8.41 -37.37 0.71
C SER A 457 7.91 -36.37 1.75
N TYR A 458 7.23 -35.31 1.32
CA TYR A 458 6.60 -34.34 2.20
C TYR A 458 5.60 -35.01 3.14
N LEU A 459 4.67 -35.82 2.61
CA LEU A 459 3.63 -36.47 3.40
C LEU A 459 4.17 -37.53 4.37
N ARG A 460 5.23 -38.23 3.99
CA ARG A 460 5.91 -39.22 4.82
C ARG A 460 6.72 -38.56 5.93
N ASP A 461 7.57 -37.61 5.56
CA ASP A 461 8.61 -37.07 6.44
C ASP A 461 8.11 -35.85 7.24
N THR A 462 7.00 -35.24 6.87
CA THR A 462 6.41 -34.08 7.56
C THR A 462 5.17 -34.49 8.34
N GLU A 463 5.17 -34.14 9.61
CA GLU A 463 4.03 -34.32 10.47
C GLU A 463 3.13 -33.09 10.35
N VAL A 464 1.88 -33.23 9.89
CA VAL A 464 0.89 -32.11 9.90
C VAL A 464 -0.21 -32.39 10.92
N VAL A 465 -0.43 -31.47 11.86
CA VAL A 465 -1.49 -31.52 12.86
C VAL A 465 -2.39 -30.29 12.73
N VAL A 466 -3.69 -30.53 12.80
CA VAL A 466 -4.71 -29.48 12.82
C VAL A 466 -5.19 -29.29 14.25
N TRP A 467 -5.06 -28.06 14.74
CA TRP A 467 -5.48 -27.63 16.06
C TRP A 467 -6.75 -26.78 15.96
N THR A 468 -7.68 -26.99 16.88
CA THR A 468 -8.99 -26.32 16.90
C THR A 468 -9.24 -25.72 18.29
N PRO A 469 -8.69 -24.53 18.60
CA PRO A 469 -8.86 -23.87 19.89
C PRO A 469 -10.34 -23.86 20.32
N ARG A 470 -10.59 -24.09 21.62
CA ARG A 470 -11.93 -24.18 22.25
C ARG A 470 -12.81 -25.37 21.83
N LEU A 471 -12.56 -26.04 20.70
CA LEU A 471 -13.40 -27.14 20.24
C LEU A 471 -12.84 -28.49 20.73
N THR A 472 -13.44 -29.01 21.80
CA THR A 472 -13.10 -30.33 22.38
C THR A 472 -13.42 -31.49 21.45
N THR A 473 -14.31 -31.28 20.49
CA THR A 473 -14.64 -32.22 19.44
C THR A 473 -13.55 -32.33 18.38
N GLY A 474 -12.52 -31.49 18.38
CA GLY A 474 -11.37 -31.61 17.48
C GLY A 474 -10.10 -31.91 18.28
N ARG A 475 -9.06 -31.11 18.05
CA ARG A 475 -7.84 -31.11 18.87
C ARG A 475 -7.73 -29.75 19.58
N PRO A 476 -8.33 -29.60 20.77
CA PRO A 476 -8.39 -28.31 21.44
C PRO A 476 -6.99 -27.83 21.86
N LEU A 477 -6.72 -26.55 21.59
CA LEU A 477 -5.66 -25.80 22.24
C LEU A 477 -6.26 -24.95 23.35
N SER A 478 -5.59 -24.92 24.50
CA SER A 478 -5.93 -24.08 25.65
C SER A 478 -4.70 -23.39 26.21
N PHE A 479 -4.93 -22.29 26.93
CA PHE A 479 -3.90 -21.68 27.75
C PHE A 479 -3.89 -22.40 29.09
N ALA A 480 -2.92 -23.30 29.24
CA ALA A 480 -2.63 -24.01 30.47
C ALA A 480 -1.38 -23.38 31.12
N PRO A 481 -1.53 -22.25 31.83
CA PRO A 481 -0.39 -21.52 32.41
C PRO A 481 0.39 -22.34 33.45
N LEU A 482 -0.21 -23.44 33.94
CA LEU A 482 0.38 -24.33 34.94
C LEU A 482 0.93 -25.64 34.35
N SER A 483 0.88 -25.82 33.03
CA SER A 483 1.38 -27.05 32.39
C SER A 483 2.90 -27.19 32.55
N GLY A 484 3.37 -28.41 32.84
CA GLY A 484 4.80 -28.75 32.91
C GLY A 484 5.56 -28.27 34.15
N LEU A 485 4.95 -27.50 35.08
CA LEU A 485 5.66 -27.08 36.30
C LEU A 485 5.95 -28.23 37.27
N GLY A 486 5.11 -29.27 37.26
CA GLY A 486 5.33 -30.46 38.08
C GLY A 486 6.54 -31.27 37.63
N ASP A 487 6.81 -31.31 36.32
CA ASP A 487 7.87 -32.13 35.72
C ASP A 487 9.27 -31.60 36.06
N VAL A 488 9.39 -30.30 36.32
CA VAL A 488 10.64 -29.63 36.69
C VAL A 488 10.73 -29.34 38.19
N ALA A 489 9.80 -29.82 39.01
CA ALA A 489 9.74 -29.48 40.44
C ALA A 489 10.99 -29.90 41.24
N ASP A 490 11.72 -30.89 40.75
CA ASP A 490 12.94 -31.43 41.38
C ASP A 490 14.22 -30.68 40.97
N ASP A 491 14.20 -29.88 39.89
CA ASP A 491 15.31 -29.02 39.48
C ASP A 491 15.03 -27.58 39.92
N ALA A 492 15.80 -27.07 40.89
CA ALA A 492 15.53 -25.77 41.49
C ALA A 492 15.62 -24.59 40.49
N ASP A 493 16.55 -24.66 39.53
CA ASP A 493 16.76 -23.57 38.57
C ASP A 493 15.70 -23.63 37.46
N GLU A 494 15.41 -24.81 36.92
CA GLU A 494 14.34 -24.98 35.94
C GLU A 494 12.95 -24.70 36.54
N PHE A 495 12.72 -25.09 37.79
CA PHE A 495 11.48 -24.81 38.52
C PHE A 495 11.24 -23.31 38.67
N GLU A 496 12.25 -22.54 39.11
CA GLU A 496 12.10 -21.09 39.27
C GLU A 496 11.84 -20.40 37.92
N ILE A 497 12.49 -20.84 36.84
CA ILE A 497 12.25 -20.33 35.49
C ILE A 497 10.83 -20.66 35.02
N ALA A 498 10.35 -21.88 35.24
CA ALA A 498 9.00 -22.30 34.88
C ALA A 498 7.94 -21.52 35.68
N LEU A 499 8.19 -21.34 36.98
CA LEU A 499 7.35 -20.56 37.88
C LEU A 499 7.23 -19.09 37.45
N ASP A 500 8.34 -18.45 37.08
CA ASP A 500 8.32 -17.07 36.60
C ASP A 500 7.55 -16.91 35.27
N ASN A 501 7.63 -17.90 34.36
CA ASN A 501 6.86 -17.87 33.12
C ASN A 501 5.36 -18.03 33.39
N ALA A 502 4.99 -18.96 34.27
CA ALA A 502 3.61 -19.19 34.66
C ALA A 502 3.00 -17.93 35.30
N VAL A 503 3.69 -17.31 36.25
CA VAL A 503 3.27 -16.05 36.87
C VAL A 503 3.17 -14.94 35.83
N ALA A 504 4.15 -14.79 34.95
CA ALA A 504 4.12 -13.77 33.89
C ALA A 504 2.92 -13.95 32.93
N SER A 505 2.46 -15.19 32.72
CA SER A 505 1.28 -15.48 31.90
C SER A 505 -0.05 -15.13 32.58
N LEU A 506 -0.11 -15.20 33.91
CA LEU A 506 -1.30 -14.92 34.72
C LEU A 506 -1.48 -13.44 35.06
N VAL A 507 -0.37 -12.71 35.26
CA VAL A 507 -0.38 -11.29 35.65
C VAL A 507 -1.28 -10.41 34.77
N PRO A 508 -1.26 -10.50 33.42
CA PRO A 508 -2.13 -9.68 32.58
C PRO A 508 -3.64 -9.84 32.82
N ARG A 509 -4.06 -10.98 33.41
CA ARG A 509 -5.48 -11.33 33.68
C ARG A 509 -5.84 -11.27 35.16
N SER A 510 -4.89 -10.89 36.00
CA SER A 510 -5.04 -10.91 37.46
C SER A 510 -5.77 -9.68 38.04
N GLY A 511 -6.09 -8.69 37.21
CA GLY A 511 -6.62 -7.39 37.66
C GLY A 511 -5.58 -6.48 38.32
N LEU A 512 -4.31 -6.91 38.36
CA LEU A 512 -3.20 -6.10 38.88
C LEU A 512 -2.89 -4.91 37.96
N PRO A 513 -2.46 -3.76 38.51
CA PRO A 513 -2.10 -2.60 37.71
C PRO A 513 -0.85 -2.85 36.86
N ALA A 514 -0.71 -2.11 35.75
CA ALA A 514 0.42 -2.29 34.82
C ALA A 514 1.80 -1.92 35.40
N SER A 515 1.86 -1.14 36.49
CA SER A 515 3.11 -0.78 37.17
C SER A 515 2.88 -0.41 38.64
N GLY A 516 3.97 -0.30 39.41
CA GLY A 516 3.96 0.19 40.80
C GLY A 516 3.99 -0.90 41.88
N ALA A 517 3.94 -0.47 43.14
CA ALA A 517 4.11 -1.35 44.31
C ALA A 517 3.07 -2.48 44.38
N LYS A 518 1.81 -2.21 44.01
CA LYS A 518 0.73 -3.22 43.97
C LYS A 518 1.01 -4.35 42.98
N LEU A 519 1.60 -4.05 41.80
CA LEU A 519 2.01 -5.07 40.85
C LEU A 519 3.13 -5.94 41.44
N SER A 520 4.15 -5.31 42.04
CA SER A 520 5.26 -6.05 42.66
C SER A 520 4.79 -6.97 43.78
N GLN A 521 3.90 -6.47 44.65
CA GLN A 521 3.31 -7.26 45.73
C GLN A 521 2.44 -8.39 45.19
N GLY A 522 1.53 -8.11 44.24
CA GLY A 522 0.67 -9.12 43.63
C GLY A 522 1.44 -10.21 42.89
N ARG A 523 2.51 -9.84 42.18
CA ARG A 523 3.40 -10.80 41.52
C ARG A 523 4.14 -11.68 42.52
N ALA A 524 4.60 -11.12 43.64
CA ALA A 524 5.24 -11.89 44.71
C ALA A 524 4.26 -12.90 45.34
N VAL A 525 3.04 -12.46 45.67
CA VAL A 525 1.99 -13.35 46.21
C VAL A 525 1.66 -14.47 45.24
N LEU A 526 1.47 -14.16 43.95
CA LEU A 526 1.21 -15.17 42.91
C LEU A 526 2.36 -16.18 42.80
N LYS A 527 3.60 -15.72 42.85
CA LYS A 527 4.79 -16.59 42.78
C LYS A 527 4.90 -17.50 44.00
N GLU A 528 4.77 -16.95 45.21
CA GLU A 528 4.80 -17.73 46.46
C GLU A 528 3.67 -18.76 46.53
N ALA A 529 2.43 -18.34 46.20
CA ALA A 529 1.27 -19.21 46.20
C ALA A 529 1.39 -20.33 45.17
N LEU A 530 1.82 -20.00 43.93
CA LEU A 530 1.96 -21.00 42.88
C LEU A 530 3.08 -21.99 43.18
N GLY A 531 4.23 -21.53 43.69
CA GLY A 531 5.32 -22.40 44.09
C GLY A 531 4.91 -23.35 45.23
N ALA A 532 4.16 -22.85 46.22
CA ALA A 532 3.64 -23.69 47.31
C ALA A 532 2.58 -24.70 46.82
N TYR A 533 1.74 -24.31 45.87
CA TYR A 533 0.73 -25.19 45.27
C TYR A 533 1.36 -26.33 44.46
N VAL A 534 2.33 -26.03 43.59
CA VAL A 534 2.98 -27.05 42.75
C VAL A 534 3.78 -28.04 43.59
N ARG A 535 4.51 -27.58 44.63
CA ARG A 535 5.22 -28.47 45.56
C ARG A 535 4.31 -29.42 46.35
N ARG A 536 3.00 -29.13 46.42
CA ARG A 536 1.99 -30.03 47.01
C ARG A 536 1.39 -31.00 45.99
N GLY A 537 1.95 -31.08 44.79
CA GLY A 537 1.45 -31.89 43.69
C GLY A 537 0.34 -31.21 42.88
N GLY A 538 0.13 -29.91 43.04
CA GLY A 538 -0.88 -29.16 42.29
C GLY A 538 -0.43 -28.85 40.86
N GLY A 539 -1.32 -29.04 39.88
CA GLY A 539 -1.03 -28.74 38.46
C GLY A 539 -2.21 -28.15 37.68
N VAL A 540 -3.40 -28.15 38.26
CA VAL A 540 -4.62 -27.69 37.59
C VAL A 540 -4.93 -26.24 37.95
N LEU A 541 -5.18 -25.39 36.94
CA LEU A 541 -5.47 -23.96 37.16
C LEU A 541 -6.70 -23.74 38.05
N LYS A 542 -7.79 -24.46 37.81
CA LYS A 542 -9.03 -24.31 38.59
C LYS A 542 -8.82 -24.60 40.09
N GLU A 543 -8.04 -25.63 40.40
CA GLU A 543 -7.66 -25.99 41.77
C GLU A 543 -6.70 -24.94 42.36
N PHE A 544 -5.76 -24.43 41.58
CA PHE A 544 -4.92 -23.31 42.00
C PHE A 544 -5.73 -22.06 42.33
N LEU A 545 -6.77 -21.73 41.56
CA LEU A 545 -7.64 -20.58 41.86
C LEU A 545 -8.42 -20.78 43.17
N GLY A 546 -8.82 -22.02 43.47
CA GLY A 546 -9.38 -22.38 44.79
C GLY A 546 -8.35 -22.28 45.92
N TYR A 547 -7.11 -22.72 45.67
CA TYR A 547 -6.01 -22.57 46.61
C TYR A 547 -5.64 -21.10 46.87
N LEU A 548 -5.68 -20.27 45.82
CA LEU A 548 -5.35 -18.86 45.88
C LEU A 548 -6.45 -18.04 46.59
N SER A 549 -7.72 -18.40 46.41
CA SER A 549 -8.84 -17.74 47.09
C SER A 549 -8.88 -18.02 48.60
N ALA A 550 -8.34 -19.17 49.02
CA ALA A 550 -8.20 -19.58 50.41
C ALA A 550 -6.72 -19.88 50.75
N LEU A 551 -5.85 -18.90 50.51
CA LEU A 551 -4.40 -19.05 50.69
C LEU A 551 -4.05 -19.49 52.12
N PRO A 552 -3.36 -20.63 52.33
CA PRO A 552 -2.99 -21.07 53.67
C PRO A 552 -2.07 -20.08 54.39
N ALA A 553 -2.26 -19.94 55.71
CA ALA A 553 -1.43 -19.09 56.55
C ALA A 553 0.06 -19.46 56.43
N GLY A 554 0.91 -18.44 56.31
CA GLY A 554 2.37 -18.60 56.21
C GLY A 554 2.91 -18.90 54.81
N VAL A 555 2.05 -19.03 53.78
CA VAL A 555 2.50 -19.18 52.40
C VAL A 555 3.07 -17.89 51.83
N SER A 556 2.39 -16.76 52.07
CA SER A 556 2.94 -15.44 51.73
C SER A 556 3.52 -14.75 52.95
N ARG A 557 4.68 -14.11 52.77
CA ARG A 557 5.36 -13.33 53.83
C ARG A 557 4.82 -11.91 53.95
N LEU A 558 3.95 -11.49 53.03
CA LEU A 558 3.38 -10.15 53.00
C LEU A 558 2.17 -10.07 53.93
N ALA A 559 2.10 -9.01 54.75
CA ALA A 559 1.00 -8.79 55.68
C ALA A 559 -0.39 -8.72 55.01
N SER A 560 -0.46 -8.28 53.75
CA SER A 560 -1.69 -8.25 52.94
C SER A 560 -1.79 -9.39 51.93
N GLY A 561 -0.97 -10.44 52.05
CA GLY A 561 -0.87 -11.53 51.08
C GLY A 561 -2.18 -12.26 50.85
N GLU A 562 -2.90 -12.62 51.92
CA GLU A 562 -4.18 -13.34 51.83
C GLU A 562 -5.25 -12.53 51.08
N LYS A 563 -5.36 -11.22 51.37
CA LYS A 563 -6.31 -10.35 50.69
C LYS A 563 -5.97 -10.19 49.21
N ILE A 564 -4.70 -9.96 48.89
CA ILE A 564 -4.24 -9.82 47.50
C ILE A 564 -4.50 -11.13 46.72
N ALA A 565 -4.23 -12.28 47.33
CA ALA A 565 -4.49 -13.58 46.74
C ALA A 565 -5.98 -13.77 46.43
N ALA A 566 -6.87 -13.45 47.37
CA ALA A 566 -8.32 -13.52 47.17
C ALA A 566 -8.82 -12.61 46.04
N ASP A 567 -8.37 -11.34 46.00
CA ASP A 567 -8.75 -10.38 44.95
C ASP A 567 -8.29 -10.85 43.56
N VAL A 568 -7.06 -11.36 43.47
CA VAL A 568 -6.50 -11.91 42.22
C VAL A 568 -7.22 -13.20 41.81
N ALA A 569 -7.49 -14.10 42.75
CA ALA A 569 -8.22 -15.34 42.49
C ALA A 569 -9.62 -15.08 41.96
N GLN A 570 -10.36 -14.14 42.56
CA GLN A 570 -11.69 -13.75 42.10
C GLN A 570 -11.66 -13.20 40.68
N THR A 571 -10.67 -12.35 40.37
CA THR A 571 -10.50 -11.80 39.01
C THR A 571 -10.18 -12.89 38.00
N LEU A 572 -9.21 -13.76 38.30
CA LEU A 572 -8.84 -14.87 37.41
C LEU A 572 -9.99 -15.87 37.23
N LEU A 573 -10.80 -16.12 38.27
CA LEU A 573 -12.03 -16.92 38.17
C LEU A 573 -13.02 -16.30 37.18
N ALA A 574 -13.26 -14.98 37.27
CA ALA A 574 -14.10 -14.29 36.30
C ALA A 574 -13.53 -14.40 34.87
N GLU A 575 -12.22 -14.29 34.71
CA GLU A 575 -11.54 -14.49 33.42
C GLU A 575 -11.70 -15.91 32.88
N THR A 576 -11.67 -16.96 33.71
CA THR A 576 -11.96 -18.33 33.23
C THR A 576 -13.40 -18.52 32.74
N VAL A 577 -14.33 -17.69 33.19
CA VAL A 577 -15.72 -17.68 32.71
C VAL A 577 -15.86 -16.88 31.42
N ASN A 578 -15.16 -15.74 31.33
CA ASN A 578 -15.23 -14.83 30.18
C ASN A 578 -14.37 -15.30 28.99
N ASP A 579 -13.24 -15.95 29.26
CA ASP A 579 -12.30 -16.48 28.28
C ASP A 579 -12.20 -18.02 28.42
N PRO A 580 -12.97 -18.79 27.63
CA PRO A 580 -12.97 -20.25 27.64
C PRO A 580 -11.61 -20.88 27.27
N LEU A 581 -10.65 -20.10 26.77
CA LEU A 581 -9.30 -20.58 26.48
C LEU A 581 -8.44 -20.63 27.75
N LEU A 582 -8.78 -19.90 28.81
CA LEU A 582 -8.06 -19.91 30.09
C LEU A 582 -8.55 -21.08 30.97
N GLY A 583 -7.70 -22.09 31.17
CA GLY A 583 -8.06 -23.28 31.95
C GLY A 583 -9.06 -24.22 31.27
N GLY A 584 -9.26 -24.07 29.96
CA GLY A 584 -10.03 -25.01 29.14
C GLY A 584 -9.34 -26.36 28.99
N THR A 585 -10.11 -27.39 28.65
CA THR A 585 -9.59 -28.73 28.36
C THR A 585 -8.88 -28.74 27.00
N GLY A 586 -7.67 -29.27 26.94
CA GLY A 586 -6.89 -29.40 25.70
C GLY A 586 -5.38 -29.29 25.91
N GLU A 587 -4.65 -29.35 24.80
CA GLU A 587 -3.20 -29.22 24.79
C GLU A 587 -2.81 -27.76 25.09
N ALA A 588 -1.77 -27.56 25.90
CA ALA A 588 -1.27 -26.23 26.18
C ALA A 588 -0.78 -25.56 24.88
N VAL A 589 -1.00 -24.26 24.72
CA VAL A 589 -0.35 -23.46 23.67
C VAL A 589 1.14 -23.33 23.98
N ASP A 590 1.88 -24.40 23.70
CA ASP A 590 3.32 -24.50 23.85
C ASP A 590 4.01 -24.54 22.47
N PRO A 591 4.83 -23.53 22.13
CA PRO A 591 5.66 -23.55 20.94
C PRO A 591 6.49 -24.82 20.75
N SER A 592 6.89 -25.49 21.83
CA SER A 592 7.65 -26.74 21.75
C SER A 592 6.83 -27.84 21.07
N VAL A 593 5.56 -28.00 21.46
CA VAL A 593 4.60 -28.93 20.86
C VAL A 593 4.25 -28.51 19.43
N LEU A 594 4.12 -27.21 19.20
CA LEU A 594 3.70 -26.67 17.91
C LEU A 594 4.79 -26.71 16.82
N LEU A 595 6.08 -26.71 17.19
CA LEU A 595 7.21 -26.63 16.26
C LEU A 595 8.16 -27.84 16.29
N ARG A 596 8.17 -28.67 17.33
CA ARG A 596 9.02 -29.87 17.36
C ARG A 596 8.33 -31.03 16.63
N PRO A 597 8.97 -31.65 15.63
CA PRO A 597 8.45 -32.85 14.99
C PRO A 597 8.53 -34.06 15.93
N ALA A 598 7.59 -35.01 15.78
CA ALA A 598 7.71 -36.33 16.39
C ALA A 598 8.98 -37.06 15.93
N SER A 599 9.43 -38.05 16.71
CA SER A 599 10.60 -38.85 16.37
C SER A 599 10.48 -39.47 14.97
N GLY A 600 11.55 -39.43 14.18
CA GLY A 600 11.57 -39.92 12.80
C GLY A 600 10.93 -38.98 11.76
N ARG A 601 10.28 -37.89 12.17
CA ARG A 601 9.77 -36.84 11.27
C ARG A 601 10.79 -35.71 11.13
N ARG A 602 10.88 -35.13 9.94
CA ARG A 602 11.82 -34.04 9.62
C ARG A 602 11.27 -32.66 9.98
N ALA A 603 9.96 -32.47 9.90
CA ALA A 603 9.32 -31.18 10.16
C ALA A 603 7.92 -31.33 10.75
N ARG A 604 7.51 -30.32 11.51
CA ARG A 604 6.17 -30.18 12.13
C ARG A 604 5.44 -29.02 11.48
N ILE A 605 4.25 -29.27 10.93
CA ILE A 605 3.32 -28.21 10.52
C ILE A 605 2.11 -28.26 11.45
N SER A 606 1.98 -27.23 12.27
CA SER A 606 0.83 -27.02 13.15
C SER A 606 -0.12 -26.00 12.51
N VAL A 607 -1.21 -26.48 11.92
CA VAL A 607 -2.27 -25.62 11.39
C VAL A 607 -3.26 -25.33 12.49
N ILE A 608 -3.42 -24.07 12.86
CA ILE A 608 -4.36 -23.61 13.88
C ILE A 608 -5.58 -23.03 13.17
N SER A 609 -6.66 -23.81 13.10
CA SER A 609 -7.95 -23.36 12.58
C SER A 609 -8.64 -22.48 13.60
N LEU A 610 -9.04 -21.27 13.19
CA LEU A 610 -9.74 -20.33 14.07
C LEU A 610 -11.26 -20.54 14.10
N VAL A 611 -11.75 -21.68 13.59
CA VAL A 611 -13.19 -22.00 13.50
C VAL A 611 -13.88 -22.04 14.86
N GLY A 612 -13.15 -22.37 15.94
CA GLY A 612 -13.66 -22.34 17.31
C GLY A 612 -13.75 -20.96 17.96
N LEU A 613 -13.27 -19.92 17.27
CA LEU A 613 -13.19 -18.54 17.75
C LEU A 613 -14.13 -17.65 16.90
N PRO A 614 -15.40 -17.47 17.31
CA PRO A 614 -16.44 -16.88 16.48
C PRO A 614 -16.28 -15.39 16.19
N ASN A 615 -15.56 -14.63 17.02
CA ASN A 615 -15.39 -13.19 16.85
C ASN A 615 -13.90 -12.79 16.77
N ASP A 616 -13.63 -11.64 16.16
CA ASP A 616 -12.28 -11.16 15.91
C ASP A 616 -11.52 -10.84 17.21
N GLU A 617 -12.22 -10.40 18.26
CA GLU A 617 -11.60 -10.14 19.56
C GLU A 617 -10.99 -11.42 20.16
N GLN A 618 -11.73 -12.53 20.17
CA GLN A 618 -11.24 -13.83 20.65
C GLN A 618 -10.11 -14.37 19.79
N ARG A 619 -10.21 -14.21 18.46
CA ARG A 619 -9.12 -14.58 17.52
C ARG A 619 -7.85 -13.80 17.82
N GLN A 620 -7.96 -12.48 17.98
CA GLN A 620 -6.82 -11.61 18.29
C GLN A 620 -6.24 -11.94 19.67
N GLN A 621 -7.06 -12.09 20.70
CA GLN A 621 -6.56 -12.45 22.04
C GLN A 621 -5.78 -13.77 22.03
N PHE A 622 -6.31 -14.81 21.37
CA PHE A 622 -5.61 -16.08 21.20
C PHE A 622 -4.28 -15.92 20.46
N VAL A 623 -4.30 -15.25 19.30
CA VAL A 623 -3.12 -15.05 18.46
C VAL A 623 -2.06 -14.21 19.20
N ASN A 624 -2.46 -13.20 19.97
CA ASN A 624 -1.55 -12.36 20.74
C ASN A 624 -0.75 -13.21 21.74
N GLN A 625 -1.44 -14.10 22.44
CA GLN A 625 -0.81 -14.97 23.44
C GLN A 625 0.10 -16.01 22.80
N LEU A 626 -0.33 -16.63 21.69
CA LEU A 626 0.51 -17.51 20.89
C LEU A 626 1.79 -16.80 20.40
N GLN A 627 1.66 -15.57 19.89
CA GLN A 627 2.79 -14.77 19.43
C GLN A 627 3.77 -14.44 20.56
N MET A 628 3.27 -14.10 21.75
CA MET A 628 4.10 -13.88 22.93
C MET A 628 4.83 -15.15 23.38
N ALA A 629 4.13 -16.29 23.41
CA ALA A 629 4.72 -17.58 23.73
C ALA A 629 5.81 -17.97 22.73
N LEU A 630 5.52 -17.86 21.43
CA LEU A 630 6.49 -18.08 20.35
C LEU A 630 7.72 -17.19 20.52
N PHE A 631 7.53 -15.88 20.79
CA PHE A 631 8.64 -14.95 20.96
C PHE A 631 9.54 -15.29 22.16
N ALA A 632 8.93 -15.67 23.29
CA ALA A 632 9.67 -16.10 24.47
C ALA A 632 10.43 -17.41 24.21
N TRP A 633 9.81 -18.36 23.50
CA TRP A 633 10.41 -19.64 23.20
C TRP A 633 11.60 -19.54 22.24
N VAL A 634 11.48 -18.78 21.14
CA VAL A 634 12.58 -18.61 20.18
C VAL A 634 13.78 -17.86 20.77
N LYS A 635 13.55 -16.99 21.76
CA LYS A 635 14.64 -16.36 22.52
C LYS A 635 15.49 -17.38 23.30
N LYS A 636 14.82 -18.38 23.89
CA LYS A 636 15.48 -19.47 24.63
C LYS A 636 16.02 -20.57 23.69
N HIS A 637 15.43 -20.71 22.51
CA HIS A 637 15.80 -21.72 21.51
C HIS A 637 16.10 -21.08 20.15
N PRO A 638 17.13 -20.22 20.04
CA PRO A 638 17.48 -19.60 18.77
C PRO A 638 17.86 -20.65 17.73
N ALA A 639 17.73 -20.31 16.44
CA ALA A 639 18.04 -21.23 15.35
C ALA A 639 19.49 -21.76 15.37
N GLY A 640 20.43 -21.00 15.94
CA GLY A 640 21.85 -21.31 15.90
C GLY A 640 22.36 -21.34 14.46
N ASP A 641 23.07 -22.41 14.11
CA ASP A 641 23.63 -22.62 12.76
C ASP A 641 22.58 -23.01 11.71
N ARG A 642 21.35 -23.35 12.11
CA ARG A 642 20.28 -23.68 11.15
C ARG A 642 19.88 -22.44 10.35
N PRO A 643 19.79 -22.47 9.02
CA PRO A 643 19.47 -21.29 8.21
C PRO A 643 18.09 -20.70 8.56
N LEU A 644 17.14 -21.51 9.04
CA LEU A 644 15.85 -21.07 9.54
C LEU A 644 15.38 -21.95 10.70
N GLY A 645 14.96 -21.32 11.79
CA GLY A 645 14.53 -21.99 13.02
C GLY A 645 13.09 -22.51 12.98
N GLY A 646 12.23 -21.83 12.24
CA GLY A 646 10.82 -22.14 12.02
C GLY A 646 10.09 -21.02 11.28
N LEU A 647 8.83 -21.27 10.89
CA LEU A 647 7.94 -20.29 10.27
C LEU A 647 6.70 -20.02 11.13
N PHE A 648 6.24 -18.78 11.12
CA PHE A 648 4.93 -18.38 11.60
C PHE A 648 4.14 -17.70 10.49
N VAL A 649 3.06 -18.34 10.03
CA VAL A 649 2.28 -17.94 8.87
C VAL A 649 0.96 -17.32 9.32
N MET A 650 0.69 -16.11 8.85
CA MET A 650 -0.52 -15.35 9.12
C MET A 650 -1.23 -15.03 7.80
N ASP A 651 -2.26 -15.81 7.47
CA ASP A 651 -3.18 -15.45 6.40
C ASP A 651 -4.18 -14.39 6.89
N GLU A 652 -4.61 -13.51 5.98
CA GLU A 652 -5.40 -12.31 6.29
C GLU A 652 -4.77 -11.46 7.42
N ALA A 653 -3.46 -11.24 7.34
CA ALA A 653 -2.65 -10.59 8.38
C ALA A 653 -3.16 -9.20 8.81
N GLN A 654 -3.89 -8.48 7.94
CA GLN A 654 -4.50 -7.20 8.28
C GLN A 654 -5.55 -7.29 9.40
N THR A 655 -6.15 -8.46 9.61
CA THR A 655 -7.11 -8.69 10.72
C THR A 655 -6.41 -8.71 12.09
N PHE A 656 -5.11 -8.99 12.11
CA PHE A 656 -4.28 -9.02 13.32
C PHE A 656 -3.41 -7.77 13.46
N ALA A 657 -2.91 -7.19 12.37
CA ALA A 657 -2.08 -5.98 12.39
C ALA A 657 -2.51 -5.00 11.29
N PRO A 658 -3.66 -4.33 11.47
CA PRO A 658 -4.17 -3.37 10.48
C PRO A 658 -3.28 -2.13 10.39
N SER A 659 -3.36 -1.42 9.26
CA SER A 659 -2.69 -0.14 9.05
C SER A 659 -3.31 1.02 9.84
N ALA A 660 -4.62 0.95 10.09
CA ALA A 660 -5.36 1.93 10.87
C ALA A 660 -5.94 1.29 12.14
N GLY A 661 -5.86 2.01 13.25
CA GLY A 661 -6.29 1.52 14.56
C GLY A 661 -5.28 0.59 15.23
N ARG A 662 -5.67 0.01 16.36
CA ARG A 662 -4.90 -1.01 17.08
C ARG A 662 -5.81 -2.15 17.48
N THR A 663 -5.32 -3.36 17.29
CA THR A 663 -5.92 -4.61 17.78
C THR A 663 -5.17 -5.11 19.00
N ALA A 664 -5.71 -6.14 19.67
CA ALA A 664 -5.00 -6.81 20.76
C ALA A 664 -3.66 -7.45 20.33
N THR A 665 -3.49 -7.76 19.04
CA THR A 665 -2.29 -8.40 18.46
C THR A 665 -1.29 -7.45 17.82
N THR A 666 -1.64 -6.16 17.66
CA THR A 666 -0.80 -5.24 16.88
C THR A 666 0.62 -5.14 17.48
N ALA A 667 0.72 -4.98 18.80
CA ALA A 667 2.02 -4.81 19.45
C ALA A 667 2.90 -6.06 19.38
N SER A 668 2.34 -7.24 19.63
CA SER A 668 3.05 -8.53 19.58
C SER A 668 3.46 -8.89 18.16
N THR A 669 2.61 -8.64 17.17
CA THR A 669 2.92 -8.86 15.75
C THR A 669 4.10 -7.98 15.30
N LEU A 670 4.12 -6.70 15.67
CA LEU A 670 5.22 -5.78 15.34
C LEU A 670 6.52 -6.13 16.09
N ALA A 671 6.42 -6.60 17.33
CA ALA A 671 7.58 -7.08 18.08
C ALA A 671 8.22 -8.30 17.40
N LEU A 672 7.41 -9.27 16.95
CA LEU A 672 7.90 -10.39 16.15
C LEU A 672 8.51 -9.93 14.83
N ALA A 673 7.80 -9.12 14.05
CA ALA A 673 8.28 -8.63 12.76
C ALA A 673 9.60 -7.82 12.83
N SER A 674 9.91 -7.22 13.97
CA SER A 674 11.14 -6.44 14.15
C SER A 674 12.29 -7.24 14.78
N GLN A 675 12.00 -8.24 15.61
CA GLN A 675 13.01 -8.89 16.46
C GLN A 675 13.18 -10.39 16.21
N ALA A 676 12.16 -11.09 15.70
CA ALA A 676 12.18 -12.54 15.53
C ALA A 676 13.31 -13.03 14.62
N ARG A 677 13.72 -12.20 13.65
CA ARG A 677 14.84 -12.47 12.74
C ARG A 677 16.15 -12.83 13.47
N LYS A 678 16.41 -12.23 14.63
CA LYS A 678 17.63 -12.47 15.43
C LYS A 678 17.69 -13.87 16.02
N TYR A 679 16.53 -14.48 16.21
CA TYR A 679 16.37 -15.82 16.79
C TYR A 679 16.08 -16.87 15.72
N GLY A 680 16.03 -16.46 14.44
CA GLY A 680 15.81 -17.33 13.29
C GLY A 680 14.36 -17.77 13.08
N LEU A 681 13.37 -17.05 13.61
CA LEU A 681 11.96 -17.27 13.28
C LEU A 681 11.55 -16.38 12.10
N GLY A 682 11.16 -17.01 10.98
CA GLY A 682 10.60 -16.33 9.83
C GLY A 682 9.09 -16.13 9.97
N LEU A 683 8.57 -15.01 9.46
CA LEU A 683 7.15 -14.71 9.45
C LEU A 683 6.66 -14.61 8.01
N VAL A 684 5.48 -15.13 7.73
CA VAL A 684 4.82 -15.02 6.42
C VAL A 684 3.51 -14.29 6.62
N PHE A 685 3.38 -13.10 6.06
CA PHE A 685 2.17 -12.30 6.12
C PHE A 685 1.48 -12.31 4.77
N ALA A 686 0.23 -12.73 4.72
CA ALA A 686 -0.54 -12.71 3.49
C ALA A 686 -1.76 -11.81 3.64
N THR A 687 -2.00 -10.93 2.67
CA THR A 687 -3.12 -9.98 2.69
C THR A 687 -3.62 -9.68 1.29
N GLN A 688 -4.91 -9.41 1.18
CA GLN A 688 -5.54 -8.95 -0.06
C GLN A 688 -5.48 -7.41 -0.21
N ALA A 689 -5.20 -6.71 0.89
CA ALA A 689 -5.22 -5.24 0.96
C ALA A 689 -3.84 -4.73 1.37
N PRO A 690 -2.96 -4.34 0.43
CA PRO A 690 -1.59 -3.93 0.74
C PRO A 690 -1.52 -2.77 1.74
N LYS A 691 -2.32 -1.72 1.54
CA LYS A 691 -2.46 -0.59 2.48
C LYS A 691 -3.32 -0.91 3.71
N GLY A 692 -3.90 -2.11 3.80
CA GLY A 692 -4.62 -2.58 4.98
C GLY A 692 -3.72 -3.17 6.06
N LEU A 693 -2.49 -3.57 5.71
CA LEU A 693 -1.50 -4.12 6.63
C LEU A 693 -0.62 -3.01 7.22
N HIS A 694 -0.23 -3.15 8.49
CA HIS A 694 0.65 -2.18 9.15
C HIS A 694 1.96 -1.94 8.38
N ASN A 695 2.30 -0.68 8.13
CA ASN A 695 3.41 -0.25 7.26
C ASN A 695 4.80 -0.78 7.68
N GLN A 696 5.03 -1.00 8.97
CA GLN A 696 6.27 -1.60 9.48
C GLN A 696 6.46 -3.06 9.06
N ILE A 697 5.40 -3.80 8.72
CA ILE A 697 5.51 -5.22 8.34
C ILE A 697 6.19 -5.36 6.96
N PRO A 698 5.70 -4.72 5.88
CA PRO A 698 6.39 -4.75 4.58
C PRO A 698 7.81 -4.21 4.62
N GLY A 699 8.07 -3.18 5.45
CA GLY A 699 9.41 -2.62 5.63
C GLY A 699 10.41 -3.56 6.29
N ASN A 700 9.95 -4.52 7.10
CA ASN A 700 10.78 -5.56 7.70
C ASN A 700 10.85 -6.85 6.86
N ALA A 701 10.11 -6.93 5.75
CA ALA A 701 10.08 -8.09 4.88
C ALA A 701 11.05 -7.96 3.70
N THR A 702 12.03 -8.86 3.64
CA THR A 702 12.95 -8.98 2.52
C THR A 702 12.26 -9.61 1.32
N THR A 703 11.55 -10.72 1.53
CA THR A 703 10.88 -11.44 0.45
C THR A 703 9.46 -10.92 0.26
N GLN A 704 9.11 -10.52 -0.96
CA GLN A 704 7.80 -9.95 -1.29
C GLN A 704 7.23 -10.59 -2.55
N PHE A 705 5.94 -10.91 -2.50
CA PHE A 705 5.16 -11.40 -3.63
C PHE A 705 3.98 -10.48 -3.90
N PHE A 706 3.77 -10.16 -5.17
CA PHE A 706 2.66 -9.35 -5.65
C PHE A 706 1.89 -10.15 -6.70
N GLY A 707 0.72 -10.65 -6.31
CA GLY A 707 -0.19 -11.40 -7.18
C GLY A 707 -1.23 -10.51 -7.82
N LEU A 708 -2.19 -11.15 -8.51
CA LEU A 708 -3.34 -10.49 -9.09
C LEU A 708 -4.11 -9.69 -8.02
N LEU A 709 -4.26 -8.40 -8.26
CA LEU A 709 -5.09 -7.49 -7.47
C LEU A 709 -6.11 -6.83 -8.40
N ASN A 710 -7.38 -6.84 -8.00
CA ASN A 710 -8.48 -6.33 -8.84
C ASN A 710 -8.87 -4.89 -8.50
N ALA A 711 -8.65 -4.47 -7.25
CA ALA A 711 -9.03 -3.13 -6.79
C ALA A 711 -7.95 -2.10 -7.16
N PRO A 712 -8.28 -0.98 -7.85
CA PRO A 712 -7.32 0.04 -8.23
C PRO A 712 -6.46 0.57 -7.08
N ALA A 713 -7.07 0.80 -5.90
CA ALA A 713 -6.34 1.24 -4.71
C ALA A 713 -5.30 0.20 -4.23
N HIS A 714 -5.59 -1.10 -4.36
CA HIS A 714 -4.65 -2.16 -4.01
C HIS A 714 -3.55 -2.31 -5.06
N ILE A 715 -3.88 -2.17 -6.35
CA ILE A 715 -2.92 -2.14 -7.46
C ILE A 715 -1.93 -1.00 -7.28
N ALA A 716 -2.41 0.22 -7.05
CA ALA A 716 -1.56 1.40 -6.84
C ALA A 716 -0.64 1.21 -5.62
N ALA A 717 -1.19 0.72 -4.50
CA ALA A 717 -0.40 0.41 -3.30
C ALA A 717 0.68 -0.64 -3.56
N ALA A 718 0.35 -1.72 -4.27
CA ALA A 718 1.32 -2.76 -4.62
C ALA A 718 2.42 -2.25 -5.55
N ARG A 719 2.09 -1.38 -6.51
CA ARG A 719 3.08 -0.72 -7.39
C ARG A 719 4.01 0.20 -6.62
N GLU A 720 3.47 0.99 -5.68
CA GLU A 720 4.25 1.86 -4.80
C GLU A 720 5.25 1.04 -3.95
N MET A 721 4.79 -0.06 -3.35
CA MET A 721 5.64 -0.96 -2.58
C MET A 721 6.70 -1.67 -3.44
N ALA A 722 6.34 -2.09 -4.67
CA ALA A 722 7.29 -2.68 -5.61
C ALA A 722 8.38 -1.68 -6.04
N ALA A 723 8.01 -0.42 -6.29
CA ALA A 723 8.95 0.64 -6.66
C ALA A 723 10.00 0.90 -5.56
N GLN A 724 9.58 0.86 -4.29
CA GLN A 724 10.51 0.99 -3.15
C GLN A 724 11.56 -0.13 -3.08
N LYS A 725 11.29 -1.29 -3.70
CA LYS A 725 12.23 -2.42 -3.83
C LYS A 725 13.00 -2.41 -5.16
N GLY A 726 12.95 -1.30 -5.91
CA GLY A 726 13.62 -1.17 -7.21
C GLY A 726 12.95 -1.96 -8.34
N GLY A 727 11.69 -2.38 -8.13
CA GLY A 727 10.91 -3.15 -9.09
C GLY A 727 9.77 -2.36 -9.74
N ASN A 728 9.29 -2.83 -10.89
CA ASN A 728 8.12 -2.26 -11.55
C ASN A 728 7.03 -3.33 -11.73
N ALA A 729 5.98 -3.27 -10.91
CA ALA A 729 4.82 -4.18 -10.98
C ALA A 729 3.80 -3.78 -12.07
N GLN A 730 4.27 -3.30 -13.21
CA GLN A 730 3.43 -3.04 -14.38
C GLN A 730 2.73 -4.33 -14.81
N GLY A 731 1.42 -4.25 -15.06
CA GLY A 731 0.62 -5.43 -15.42
C GLY A 731 0.19 -6.32 -14.24
N ILE A 732 0.35 -5.92 -12.97
CA ILE A 732 -0.15 -6.69 -11.80
C ILE A 732 -1.65 -7.06 -11.91
N ALA A 733 -2.47 -6.19 -12.53
CA ALA A 733 -3.89 -6.42 -12.78
C ALA A 733 -4.19 -7.46 -13.88
N ARG A 734 -3.17 -7.84 -14.67
CA ARG A 734 -3.26 -8.82 -15.76
C ARG A 734 -2.65 -10.18 -15.41
N LEU A 735 -2.10 -10.33 -14.20
CA LEU A 735 -1.52 -11.59 -13.74
C LEU A 735 -2.60 -12.68 -13.69
N ARG A 736 -2.24 -13.89 -14.12
CA ARG A 736 -3.11 -15.05 -13.95
C ARG A 736 -2.95 -15.65 -12.55
N ALA A 737 -3.91 -16.47 -12.16
CA ALA A 737 -3.80 -17.23 -10.91
C ALA A 737 -2.50 -18.07 -10.91
N GLY A 738 -1.69 -17.91 -9.85
CA GLY A 738 -0.38 -18.56 -9.73
C GLY A 738 0.79 -17.79 -10.35
N GLU A 739 0.54 -16.66 -11.02
CA GLU A 739 1.59 -15.72 -11.46
C GLU A 739 1.76 -14.60 -10.43
N PHE A 740 3.00 -14.29 -10.09
CA PHE A 740 3.37 -13.27 -9.11
C PHE A 740 4.57 -12.48 -9.60
N PHE A 741 4.67 -11.20 -9.25
CA PHE A 741 5.98 -10.58 -9.14
C PHE A 741 6.62 -10.99 -7.82
N ALA A 742 7.88 -11.42 -7.86
CA ALA A 742 8.63 -11.79 -6.68
C ALA A 742 9.92 -10.96 -6.58
N ALA A 743 10.28 -10.58 -5.36
CA ALA A 743 11.55 -9.94 -5.04
C ALA A 743 12.07 -10.43 -3.69
N SER A 744 13.38 -10.57 -3.58
CA SER A 744 14.12 -10.88 -2.36
C SER A 744 15.56 -10.36 -2.50
N ASP A 745 16.39 -10.46 -1.46
CA ASP A 745 17.80 -10.05 -1.56
C ASP A 745 18.56 -10.91 -2.60
N ALA A 746 18.26 -12.20 -2.66
CA ALA A 746 18.82 -13.12 -3.65
C ALA A 746 18.11 -13.08 -5.02
N VAL A 747 16.97 -12.39 -5.14
CA VAL A 747 16.08 -12.47 -6.30
C VAL A 747 15.68 -11.08 -6.76
N ALA A 748 16.25 -10.65 -7.89
CA ALA A 748 15.83 -9.42 -8.57
C ALA A 748 14.33 -9.45 -8.87
N PHE A 749 13.70 -8.28 -8.80
CA PHE A 749 12.27 -8.12 -9.05
C PHE A 749 11.91 -8.66 -10.44
N GLN A 750 11.15 -9.75 -10.48
CA GLN A 750 10.79 -10.42 -11.73
C GLN A 750 9.46 -11.14 -11.61
N ARG A 751 8.84 -11.44 -12.76
CA ARG A 751 7.61 -12.23 -12.81
C ARG A 751 7.95 -13.73 -12.72
N VAL A 752 7.29 -14.41 -11.80
CA VAL A 752 7.45 -15.84 -11.55
C VAL A 752 6.09 -16.53 -11.56
N ARG A 753 6.08 -17.76 -12.06
CA ARG A 753 4.95 -18.66 -11.92
C ARG A 753 5.20 -19.63 -10.78
N SER A 754 4.38 -19.57 -9.74
CA SER A 754 4.46 -20.50 -8.61
C SER A 754 3.96 -21.89 -9.03
N PRO A 755 4.67 -22.98 -8.70
CA PRO A 755 4.20 -24.34 -8.92
C PRO A 755 2.93 -24.65 -8.13
N MET A 756 2.19 -25.65 -8.58
CA MET A 756 1.08 -26.17 -7.79
C MET A 756 1.61 -26.76 -6.46
N CYS A 757 0.84 -26.61 -5.37
CA CYS A 757 1.20 -27.17 -4.07
C CYS A 757 1.20 -28.71 -4.07
N LEU A 758 1.97 -29.29 -3.16
CA LEU A 758 2.19 -30.73 -3.01
C LEU A 758 1.04 -31.42 -2.25
N SER A 759 0.31 -30.68 -1.42
CA SER A 759 -0.87 -31.14 -0.68
C SER A 759 -2.18 -30.75 -1.36
N HIS A 760 -3.25 -31.51 -1.10
CA HIS A 760 -4.54 -31.35 -1.77
C HIS A 760 -5.15 -29.94 -1.59
N HIS A 761 -5.45 -29.29 -2.72
CA HIS A 761 -6.09 -27.97 -2.77
C HIS A 761 -7.28 -27.94 -3.74
N PRO A 762 -8.50 -28.22 -3.26
CA PRO A 762 -9.71 -28.07 -4.07
C PRO A 762 -10.20 -26.61 -4.07
N ARG A 763 -11.24 -26.33 -4.87
CA ARG A 763 -11.78 -24.97 -5.07
C ARG A 763 -12.49 -24.37 -3.84
N SER A 764 -12.95 -25.21 -2.91
CA SER A 764 -13.75 -24.78 -1.76
C SER A 764 -13.02 -25.04 -0.44
N PRO A 765 -13.15 -24.13 0.55
CA PRO A 765 -12.61 -24.34 1.90
C PRO A 765 -13.24 -25.56 2.57
N MET A 766 -12.63 -26.04 3.65
CA MET A 766 -13.24 -27.10 4.47
C MET A 766 -14.43 -26.57 5.25
N THR A 767 -15.45 -27.41 5.45
CA THR A 767 -16.49 -27.12 6.44
C THR A 767 -15.93 -27.28 7.86
N GLN A 768 -16.63 -26.75 8.85
CA GLN A 768 -16.24 -26.91 10.25
C GLN A 768 -16.19 -28.40 10.65
N GLU A 769 -17.14 -29.21 10.18
CA GLU A 769 -17.17 -30.65 10.46
C GLU A 769 -15.95 -31.36 9.86
N GLU A 770 -15.59 -31.05 8.62
CA GLU A 770 -14.41 -31.63 7.95
C GLU A 770 -13.11 -31.27 8.69
N VAL A 771 -12.98 -30.03 9.18
CA VAL A 771 -11.82 -29.60 9.99
C VAL A 771 -11.74 -30.39 11.29
N LEU A 772 -12.87 -30.57 11.98
CA LEU A 772 -12.92 -31.32 13.24
C LEU A 772 -12.60 -32.79 13.04
N GLU A 773 -13.10 -33.41 11.98
CA GLU A 773 -12.78 -34.79 11.61
C GLU A 773 -11.28 -34.94 11.33
N LEU A 774 -10.70 -34.01 10.56
CA LEU A 774 -9.27 -34.02 10.26
C LEU A 774 -8.40 -33.83 11.52
N ALA A 775 -8.84 -32.97 12.45
CA ALA A 775 -8.15 -32.77 13.72
C ALA A 775 -8.16 -34.03 14.62
N ARG A 776 -9.18 -34.89 14.51
CA ARG A 776 -9.27 -36.19 15.20
C ARG A 776 -8.46 -37.29 14.54
N ALA A 777 -8.48 -37.37 13.21
CA ALA A 777 -8.05 -38.54 12.45
C ALA A 777 -6.55 -38.86 12.53
N ARG A 778 -5.71 -37.95 13.07
CA ARG A 778 -4.25 -38.15 13.23
C ARG A 778 -3.82 -38.40 14.67
N THR A 779 -4.72 -38.93 15.51
CA THR A 779 -4.43 -39.27 16.92
C THR A 779 -4.03 -40.74 17.10
N THR A 780 -4.03 -41.53 16.01
CA THR A 780 -3.53 -42.90 15.99
C THR A 780 -2.19 -42.93 15.27
N ASP A 781 -1.09 -42.87 16.01
CA ASP A 781 0.13 -43.53 15.55
C ASP A 781 -0.17 -45.04 15.44
N PRO A 782 0.25 -45.74 14.38
CA PRO A 782 0.27 -47.18 14.41
C PRO A 782 1.30 -47.62 15.47
N GLU A 783 0.89 -48.52 16.37
CA GLU A 783 1.78 -49.25 17.29
C GLU A 783 2.98 -49.90 16.59
#